data_AF-A0AA35R4E2-F1
#
_entry.id   AF-A0AA35R4E2-F1
#
_cell.length_a   1.000
_cell.length_b   1.000
_cell.length_c   1.000
_cell.angle_alpha   90.00
_cell.angle_beta   90.00
_cell.angle_gamma   90.00
#
_symmetry.space_group_name_H-M   'P 1'
#
loop_
_entity.id
_entity.type
_entity.pdbx_description
1 polymer ?
#
loop_
_entity_poly.entity_id
_entity_poly.type
_entity_poly.pdbx_seq_one_letter_code
_entity_poly.pdbx_strand_id
1 'polypeptide(L)'
;MAHIDAGKTTVTERMLYYTGKVHRMGEVDDGTTTMDWMAQEQERGITITAAATTCQWDGHGINIIDTPGHIDFTVEVERSLRILDGAVAVFCAVGGVEPQSETVWRQADKYQVPRIALINKMDRTGADFFRTLEMMVERLGASAVPIQLPIGSAESFSGIVDLVSLKGLAWDEASSGSIMFDTDIPDEMMSSVLEYREQMLEAIAECDDDLLAKYIDGVELSEEEIKAGLRSATLSGEIVPVLCGAALKNKGVQPLLNAVVDYLPSPTDVPPVTGLNPEVEEDGTRLADDDAPFSALAFKITTDPHVGKLTFLRVYSGVLAQGMTVYNSTHRKFERIGRLMQLNANKREERQAIYAGDIAAVIGFKSVMTGDTVCDPNAPIVLESMAFPSPVMSIAIEPQTKSDIEKMGIALSKLAEEDPTFKVHQDPETGQTLLSGMGELHLEIIVDRMVREFKVSAEIGQPQVSYRETIQRSAIANERFVRQSGGRGQFGHVVIEIYPLEQGAGFEFVNEIKGGVIPQEYIPAVRKGLEEGITAGILGGYPLVDVGVRLYDGSYHPVDSSEIAFSNAARIAFKDAVKRADPILLEPIMEIEVIAPDDYLGKMAKAKFERTKPHVNIGTIGHVDHGKTTLTAAITMVLSNLSGNEYVKTYEEIDAAPEEKERGITINTAHVEYETENRHYAHVDCPGHADYIKNMITGAAQMDGAILVVSAADGPMPQTREHVLLARQVNVPSLVVFLNKADMVDDEELLELVELEVRELLSEYEFPGDDIPVISGSALQAMESGGDPSAEACQPILELMQACDDWIPEPVRDIDRPYLMPVEDIFSITGRGTVVTGRIERGIVRVGETVEIVGLAPTTSTVATGVEMFRKLLDEGRAGDNVGVLIRGVEREDVERGQVLAAPGSITPHTQFAAEIYILNKDEGGRWTPFFSGYRPQFYFRTTDVTGVMNLPEGVEMVMPGDNIRITVELTKPIALEEELRFAIREGGHTVGAGVVSEVLE
;
A
#
# COMPACT_ATOMS: atom_id res chain seq x y z
N MET A 1 9.52 -4.61 -21.30
CA MET A 1 8.49 -3.80 -20.59
C MET A 1 7.47 -4.72 -19.94
N ALA A 2 7.07 -4.48 -18.68
CA ALA A 2 6.07 -5.29 -17.94
C ALA A 2 5.87 -4.76 -16.51
N HIS A 3 4.80 -5.19 -15.84
CA HIS A 3 4.64 -5.07 -14.38
C HIS A 3 5.73 -5.86 -13.58
N ILE A 4 5.79 -5.62 -12.28
CA ILE A 4 6.68 -6.32 -11.33
C ILE A 4 6.38 -7.82 -11.39
N ASP A 5 7.37 -8.69 -11.21
CA ASP A 5 7.18 -10.15 -11.21
C ASP A 5 6.68 -10.80 -12.51
N ALA A 6 6.47 -10.09 -13.62
CA ALA A 6 6.22 -10.74 -14.92
C ALA A 6 7.43 -11.58 -15.41
N GLY A 7 8.60 -11.43 -14.78
CA GLY A 7 9.82 -12.18 -15.10
C GLY A 7 10.68 -11.54 -16.20
N LYS A 8 10.63 -10.20 -16.37
CA LYS A 8 11.46 -9.45 -17.33
C LYS A 8 12.94 -9.79 -17.21
N THR A 9 13.49 -9.61 -16.01
CA THR A 9 14.92 -9.81 -15.75
C THR A 9 15.31 -11.27 -15.97
N THR A 10 14.46 -12.21 -15.58
CA THR A 10 14.66 -13.63 -15.87
C THR A 10 14.73 -13.91 -17.36
N VAL A 11 13.82 -13.34 -18.17
CA VAL A 11 13.84 -13.46 -19.64
C VAL A 11 15.14 -12.88 -20.19
N THR A 12 15.55 -11.69 -19.75
CA THR A 12 16.81 -11.04 -20.17
C THR A 12 18.03 -11.90 -19.84
N GLU A 13 18.12 -12.46 -18.64
CA GLU A 13 19.21 -13.36 -18.23
C GLU A 13 19.28 -14.61 -19.12
N ARG A 14 18.13 -15.20 -19.48
CA ARG A 14 18.09 -16.34 -20.40
C ARG A 14 18.51 -15.95 -21.81
N MET A 15 18.12 -14.78 -22.31
CA MET A 15 18.60 -14.27 -23.61
C MET A 15 20.13 -14.12 -23.60
N LEU A 16 20.72 -13.59 -22.53
CA LEU A 16 22.16 -13.46 -22.38
C LEU A 16 22.89 -14.79 -22.29
N TYR A 17 22.28 -15.80 -21.66
CA TYR A 17 22.83 -17.15 -21.60
C TYR A 17 22.85 -17.81 -22.99
N TYR A 18 21.72 -17.79 -23.71
CA TYR A 18 21.62 -18.46 -25.01
C TYR A 18 22.45 -17.79 -26.11
N THR A 19 22.65 -16.48 -26.02
CA THR A 19 23.58 -15.75 -26.92
C THR A 19 25.06 -15.98 -26.55
N GLY A 20 25.35 -16.77 -25.52
CA GLY A 20 26.70 -17.10 -25.06
C GLY A 20 27.42 -15.95 -24.36
N LYS A 21 26.71 -14.87 -24.00
CA LYS A 21 27.28 -13.71 -23.32
C LYS A 21 27.55 -13.97 -21.85
N VAL A 22 26.68 -14.72 -21.20
CA VAL A 22 26.86 -15.14 -19.81
C VAL A 22 27.01 -16.66 -19.77
N HIS A 23 28.01 -17.15 -19.04
CA HIS A 23 28.33 -18.59 -18.96
C HIS A 23 27.55 -19.35 -17.87
N ARG A 24 26.86 -18.63 -16.98
CA ARG A 24 26.05 -19.18 -15.89
C ARG A 24 24.70 -18.46 -15.84
N MET A 25 23.62 -19.22 -15.76
CA MET A 25 22.29 -18.67 -15.55
C MET A 25 22.19 -18.01 -14.16
N GLY A 26 21.78 -16.74 -14.12
CA GLY A 26 21.42 -16.03 -12.89
C GLY A 26 19.94 -16.21 -12.55
N GLU A 27 19.60 -16.06 -11.28
CA GLU A 27 18.23 -16.06 -10.75
C GLU A 27 18.02 -14.86 -9.82
N VAL A 28 16.82 -14.26 -9.92
CA VAL A 28 16.44 -13.04 -9.19
C VAL A 28 16.30 -13.35 -7.69
N ASP A 29 15.64 -14.47 -7.36
CA ASP A 29 15.43 -14.92 -5.98
C ASP A 29 16.75 -15.18 -5.23
N ASP A 30 17.79 -15.59 -5.97
CA ASP A 30 19.14 -15.84 -5.44
C ASP A 30 20.04 -14.59 -5.47
N GLY A 31 19.58 -13.46 -6.02
CA GLY A 31 20.36 -12.24 -6.21
C GLY A 31 21.60 -12.42 -7.10
N THR A 32 21.58 -13.39 -8.02
CA THR A 32 22.73 -13.75 -8.87
C THR A 32 22.64 -13.23 -10.30
N THR A 33 21.62 -12.43 -10.61
CA THR A 33 21.43 -11.84 -11.93
C THR A 33 22.57 -10.88 -12.29
N THR A 34 22.93 -10.85 -13.56
CA THR A 34 23.95 -9.95 -14.10
C THR A 34 23.37 -8.55 -14.36
N MET A 35 22.07 -8.46 -14.65
CA MET A 35 21.38 -7.20 -14.94
C MET A 35 21.08 -6.37 -13.68
N ASP A 36 20.75 -7.01 -12.56
CA ASP A 36 20.56 -6.33 -11.27
C ASP A 36 21.91 -6.23 -10.54
N TRP A 37 22.68 -5.21 -10.89
CA TRP A 37 24.03 -5.03 -10.36
C TRP A 37 24.05 -4.26 -9.04
N MET A 38 22.97 -3.57 -8.69
CA MET A 38 22.86 -2.86 -7.42
C MET A 38 22.51 -3.83 -6.30
N ALA A 39 23.13 -3.66 -5.12
CA ALA A 39 22.81 -4.47 -3.95
C ALA A 39 21.33 -4.36 -3.56
N GLN A 40 20.71 -3.19 -3.76
CA GLN A 40 19.30 -2.94 -3.47
C GLN A 40 18.37 -3.71 -4.42
N GLU A 41 18.75 -3.84 -5.69
CA GLU A 41 17.99 -4.63 -6.67
C GLU A 41 18.05 -6.12 -6.30
N GLN A 42 19.21 -6.62 -5.91
CA GLN A 42 19.42 -8.00 -5.47
C GLN A 42 18.71 -8.32 -4.14
N GLU A 43 18.75 -7.41 -3.16
CA GLU A 43 18.11 -7.57 -1.85
C GLU A 43 16.57 -7.59 -1.95
N ARG A 44 16.00 -6.84 -2.91
CA ARG A 44 14.54 -6.68 -3.06
C ARG A 44 13.94 -7.51 -4.20
N GLY A 45 14.76 -8.08 -5.08
CA GLY A 45 14.31 -8.83 -6.25
C GLY A 45 13.60 -7.97 -7.31
N ILE A 46 13.90 -6.68 -7.39
CA ILE A 46 13.29 -5.74 -8.35
C ILE A 46 14.34 -4.94 -9.11
N THR A 47 14.09 -4.67 -10.40
CA THR A 47 14.92 -3.78 -11.20
C THR A 47 14.56 -2.32 -10.93
N ILE A 48 15.54 -1.53 -10.50
CA ILE A 48 15.40 -0.12 -10.10
C ILE A 48 15.90 0.79 -11.22
N THR A 49 17.06 0.47 -11.81
CA THR A 49 17.66 1.27 -12.88
C THR A 49 17.75 0.50 -14.18
N ALA A 50 17.52 1.17 -15.31
CA ALA A 50 17.56 0.50 -16.60
C ALA A 50 18.98 0.03 -16.97
N ALA A 51 19.21 -1.25 -17.17
CA ALA A 51 20.52 -1.80 -17.51
C ALA A 51 20.64 -2.03 -19.03
N ALA A 52 21.74 -1.59 -19.65
CA ALA A 52 21.97 -1.74 -21.08
C ALA A 52 23.08 -2.77 -21.36
N THR A 53 22.84 -3.69 -22.29
CA THR A 53 23.79 -4.74 -22.68
C THR A 53 23.65 -5.10 -24.15
N THR A 54 24.76 -5.50 -24.79
CA THR A 54 24.77 -5.92 -26.20
C THR A 54 25.01 -7.42 -26.33
N CYS A 55 24.18 -8.11 -27.13
CA CYS A 55 24.34 -9.51 -27.50
C CYS A 55 24.30 -9.74 -29.02
N GLN A 56 24.64 -10.95 -29.46
CA GLN A 56 24.56 -11.34 -30.87
C GLN A 56 23.67 -12.58 -31.00
N TRP A 57 22.77 -12.57 -31.97
CA TRP A 57 21.89 -13.69 -32.29
C TRP A 57 21.69 -13.77 -33.79
N ASP A 58 21.88 -14.96 -34.37
CA ASP A 58 21.73 -15.23 -35.81
C ASP A 58 22.37 -14.17 -36.75
N GLY A 59 23.59 -13.75 -36.44
CA GLY A 59 24.32 -12.73 -37.22
C GLY A 59 23.89 -11.28 -36.98
N HIS A 60 22.88 -11.03 -36.14
CA HIS A 60 22.38 -9.70 -35.79
C HIS A 60 22.92 -9.24 -34.42
N GLY A 61 23.16 -7.93 -34.29
CA GLY A 61 23.51 -7.30 -33.01
C GLY A 61 22.26 -6.78 -32.31
N ILE A 62 22.03 -7.21 -31.06
CA ILE A 62 20.86 -6.81 -30.28
C ILE A 62 21.35 -6.00 -29.07
N ASN A 63 20.82 -4.79 -28.92
CA ASN A 63 21.03 -3.96 -27.74
C ASN A 63 19.80 -4.07 -26.84
N ILE A 64 19.96 -4.69 -25.68
CA ILE A 64 18.89 -4.89 -24.71
C ILE A 64 18.98 -3.79 -23.65
N ILE A 65 17.87 -3.09 -23.43
CA ILE A 65 17.66 -2.23 -22.26
C ILE A 65 16.63 -2.92 -21.38
N ASP A 66 17.06 -3.43 -20.23
CA ASP A 66 16.14 -3.95 -19.23
C ASP A 66 15.53 -2.78 -18.46
N THR A 67 14.22 -2.81 -18.26
CA THR A 67 13.44 -1.65 -17.76
C THR A 67 12.80 -1.96 -16.41
N PRO A 68 12.74 -1.00 -15.48
CA PRO A 68 12.02 -1.17 -14.22
C PRO A 68 10.55 -1.56 -14.44
N GLY A 69 10.02 -2.37 -13.53
CA GLY A 69 8.59 -2.74 -13.52
C GLY A 69 7.72 -1.93 -12.56
N HIS A 70 8.34 -1.17 -11.67
CA HIS A 70 7.66 -0.45 -10.59
C HIS A 70 7.31 0.98 -11.02
N ILE A 71 6.13 1.46 -10.59
CA ILE A 71 5.57 2.76 -10.98
C ILE A 71 6.44 3.96 -10.57
N ASP A 72 7.06 3.89 -9.38
CA ASP A 72 8.02 4.87 -8.86
C ASP A 72 9.21 5.15 -9.79
N PHE A 73 9.54 4.23 -10.70
CA PHE A 73 10.62 4.35 -11.69
C PHE A 73 10.10 4.50 -13.12
N THR A 74 8.85 4.94 -13.30
CA THR A 74 8.22 5.20 -14.60
C THR A 74 9.04 6.11 -15.52
N VAL A 75 9.82 7.03 -14.95
CA VAL A 75 10.71 7.92 -15.71
C VAL A 75 11.80 7.15 -16.45
N GLU A 76 12.37 6.12 -15.82
CA GLU A 76 13.35 5.24 -16.47
C GLU A 76 12.70 4.43 -17.60
N VAL A 77 11.42 4.07 -17.44
CA VAL A 77 10.64 3.39 -18.48
C VAL A 77 10.37 4.32 -19.66
N GLU A 78 9.88 5.54 -19.43
CA GLU A 78 9.64 6.52 -20.52
C GLU A 78 10.91 6.86 -21.27
N ARG A 79 11.99 7.08 -20.54
CA ARG A 79 13.31 7.33 -21.10
C ARG A 79 13.74 6.18 -22.00
N SER A 80 13.63 4.95 -21.51
CA SER A 80 14.02 3.76 -22.26
C SER A 80 13.19 3.58 -23.53
N LEU A 81 11.86 3.72 -23.43
CA LEU A 81 10.91 3.60 -24.54
C LEU A 81 11.18 4.59 -25.67
N ARG A 82 11.68 5.79 -25.36
CA ARG A 82 12.02 6.80 -26.36
C ARG A 82 13.24 6.43 -27.23
N ILE A 83 14.11 5.57 -26.73
CA ILE A 83 15.44 5.31 -27.32
C ILE A 83 15.49 4.00 -28.08
N LEU A 84 14.68 3.05 -27.63
CA LEU A 84 14.58 1.74 -28.25
C LEU A 84 13.81 1.83 -29.57
N ASP A 85 14.24 0.99 -30.50
CA ASP A 85 13.58 0.87 -31.80
C ASP A 85 12.32 0.00 -31.69
N GLY A 86 12.34 -1.02 -30.82
CA GLY A 86 11.20 -1.89 -30.55
C GLY A 86 11.25 -2.48 -29.13
N ALA A 87 10.13 -3.05 -28.67
CA ALA A 87 10.00 -3.54 -27.30
C ALA A 87 9.39 -4.94 -27.20
N VAL A 88 9.81 -5.69 -26.17
CA VAL A 88 9.19 -6.95 -25.75
C VAL A 88 8.33 -6.69 -24.52
N ALA A 89 7.01 -6.85 -24.67
CA ALA A 89 6.04 -6.78 -23.58
C ALA A 89 5.91 -8.15 -22.91
N VAL A 90 6.25 -8.25 -21.62
CA VAL A 90 6.19 -9.52 -20.89
C VAL A 90 4.95 -9.52 -19.99
N PHE A 91 4.12 -10.54 -20.09
CA PHE A 91 2.93 -10.73 -19.27
C PHE A 91 3.05 -12.00 -18.43
N CYS A 92 2.41 -12.03 -17.27
CA CYS A 92 2.35 -13.21 -16.43
C CYS A 92 1.14 -14.04 -16.85
N ALA A 93 1.31 -15.32 -17.18
CA ALA A 93 0.19 -16.20 -17.56
C ALA A 93 -0.84 -16.39 -16.43
N VAL A 94 -0.47 -16.14 -15.17
CA VAL A 94 -1.37 -16.26 -14.01
C VAL A 94 -2.12 -14.95 -13.76
N GLY A 95 -1.42 -13.81 -13.79
CA GLY A 95 -1.99 -12.48 -13.50
C GLY A 95 -2.64 -11.80 -14.70
N GLY A 96 -2.20 -12.14 -15.92
CA GLY A 96 -2.63 -11.51 -17.16
C GLY A 96 -2.16 -10.06 -17.29
N VAL A 97 -3.08 -9.17 -17.67
CA VAL A 97 -2.84 -7.73 -17.78
C VAL A 97 -3.16 -7.02 -16.47
N GLU A 98 -2.13 -6.51 -15.81
CA GLU A 98 -2.23 -5.75 -14.56
C GLU A 98 -2.21 -4.21 -14.81
N PRO A 99 -2.71 -3.38 -13.88
CA PRO A 99 -2.76 -1.91 -14.03
C PRO A 99 -1.42 -1.26 -14.37
N GLN A 100 -0.31 -1.78 -13.82
CA GLN A 100 1.03 -1.28 -14.15
C GLN A 100 1.41 -1.63 -15.60
N SER A 101 0.98 -2.78 -16.12
CA SER A 101 1.20 -3.17 -17.51
C SER A 101 0.47 -2.23 -18.46
N GLU A 102 -0.76 -1.83 -18.13
CA GLU A 102 -1.53 -0.84 -18.90
C GLU A 102 -0.83 0.52 -18.95
N THR A 103 -0.29 0.96 -17.82
CA THR A 103 0.41 2.26 -17.73
C THR A 103 1.63 2.27 -18.66
N VAL A 104 2.45 1.23 -18.60
CA VAL A 104 3.64 1.10 -19.45
C VAL A 104 3.26 0.88 -20.93
N TRP A 105 2.15 0.20 -21.19
CA TRP A 105 1.61 0.02 -22.54
C TRP A 105 1.22 1.37 -23.17
N ARG A 106 0.46 2.20 -22.45
CA ARG A 106 0.08 3.55 -22.89
C ARG A 106 1.29 4.44 -23.15
N GLN A 107 2.35 4.31 -22.34
CA GLN A 107 3.61 5.02 -22.59
C GLN A 107 4.26 4.58 -23.90
N ALA A 108 4.24 3.29 -24.22
CA ALA A 108 4.76 2.79 -25.48
C ALA A 108 3.89 3.21 -26.68
N ASP A 109 2.56 3.32 -26.51
CA ASP A 109 1.64 3.85 -27.53
C ASP A 109 1.94 5.32 -27.85
N LYS A 110 2.20 6.14 -26.82
CA LYS A 110 2.56 7.56 -26.96
C LYS A 110 3.78 7.77 -27.86
N TYR A 111 4.75 6.86 -27.80
CA TYR A 111 5.96 6.92 -28.63
C TYR A 111 5.89 6.03 -29.88
N GLN A 112 4.73 5.42 -30.16
CA GLN A 112 4.50 4.54 -31.31
C GLN A 112 5.56 3.43 -31.46
N VAL A 113 6.00 2.86 -30.34
CA VAL A 113 7.05 1.83 -30.33
C VAL A 113 6.47 0.51 -30.86
N PRO A 114 7.03 -0.10 -31.93
CA PRO A 114 6.70 -1.45 -32.36
C PRO A 114 6.98 -2.50 -31.29
N ARG A 115 6.06 -3.45 -31.10
CA ARG A 115 6.08 -4.36 -29.95
C ARG A 115 5.72 -5.79 -30.32
N ILE A 116 6.37 -6.73 -29.62
CA ILE A 116 5.94 -8.14 -29.53
C ILE A 116 5.62 -8.47 -28.08
N ALA A 117 4.76 -9.45 -27.85
CA ALA A 117 4.35 -9.87 -26.51
C ALA A 117 4.84 -11.29 -26.19
N LEU A 118 5.32 -11.50 -24.95
CA LEU A 118 5.62 -12.81 -24.38
C LEU A 118 4.71 -13.03 -23.16
N ILE A 119 3.83 -14.02 -23.24
CA ILE A 119 3.12 -14.55 -22.08
C ILE A 119 4.04 -15.56 -21.39
N ASN A 120 4.65 -15.12 -20.29
CA ASN A 120 5.65 -15.84 -19.51
C ASN A 120 5.01 -16.56 -18.31
N LYS A 121 5.79 -17.39 -17.61
CA LYS A 121 5.36 -18.18 -16.44
C LYS A 121 4.27 -19.21 -16.76
N MET A 122 4.29 -19.79 -17.97
CA MET A 122 3.39 -20.88 -18.36
C MET A 122 3.52 -22.13 -17.49
N ASP A 123 4.60 -22.24 -16.70
CA ASP A 123 4.89 -23.33 -15.77
C ASP A 123 4.19 -23.21 -14.41
N ARG A 124 3.48 -22.11 -14.14
CA ARG A 124 2.83 -21.86 -12.84
C ARG A 124 1.41 -22.39 -12.79
N THR A 125 0.98 -22.81 -11.61
CA THR A 125 -0.43 -23.17 -11.34
C THR A 125 -1.33 -21.97 -11.63
N GLY A 126 -2.42 -22.20 -12.37
CA GLY A 126 -3.32 -21.13 -12.82
C GLY A 126 -2.83 -20.38 -14.07
N ALA A 127 -1.76 -20.84 -14.73
CA ALA A 127 -1.32 -20.26 -15.99
C ALA A 127 -2.36 -20.47 -17.10
N ASP A 128 -2.82 -19.36 -17.67
CA ASP A 128 -3.81 -19.32 -18.74
C ASP A 128 -3.39 -18.35 -19.85
N PHE A 129 -2.99 -18.93 -20.98
CA PHE A 129 -2.58 -18.19 -22.17
C PHE A 129 -3.74 -17.45 -22.82
N PHE A 130 -4.90 -18.11 -22.96
CA PHE A 130 -6.04 -17.57 -23.68
C PHE A 130 -6.69 -16.43 -22.90
N ARG A 131 -6.84 -16.59 -21.57
CA ARG A 131 -7.32 -15.50 -20.71
C ARG A 131 -6.42 -14.27 -20.78
N THR A 132 -5.10 -14.47 -20.79
CA THR A 132 -4.16 -13.36 -20.91
C THR A 132 -4.27 -12.67 -22.27
N LEU A 133 -4.46 -13.44 -23.35
CA LEU A 133 -4.69 -12.91 -24.70
C LEU A 133 -5.98 -12.07 -24.76
N GLU A 134 -7.09 -12.56 -24.21
CA GLU A 134 -8.35 -11.83 -24.10
C GLU A 134 -8.18 -10.52 -23.33
N MET A 135 -7.51 -10.55 -22.17
CA MET A 135 -7.24 -9.34 -21.38
C MET A 135 -6.40 -8.32 -22.15
N MET A 136 -5.47 -8.74 -23.01
CA MET A 136 -4.70 -7.81 -23.86
C MET A 136 -5.61 -7.07 -24.83
N VAL A 137 -6.59 -7.76 -25.43
CA VAL A 137 -7.56 -7.13 -26.33
C VAL A 137 -8.48 -6.19 -25.55
N GLU A 138 -9.08 -6.66 -24.45
CA GLU A 138 -10.09 -5.91 -23.70
C GLU A 138 -9.54 -4.71 -22.92
N ARG A 139 -8.39 -4.86 -22.26
CA ARG A 139 -7.85 -3.82 -21.36
C ARG A 139 -6.87 -2.88 -22.06
N LEU A 140 -6.06 -3.41 -22.98
CA LEU A 140 -5.06 -2.60 -23.70
C LEU A 140 -5.59 -2.05 -25.02
N GLY A 141 -6.70 -2.60 -25.54
CA GLY A 141 -7.15 -2.31 -26.89
C GLY A 141 -6.14 -2.77 -27.96
N ALA A 142 -5.34 -3.79 -27.65
CA ALA A 142 -4.27 -4.25 -28.52
C ALA A 142 -4.79 -5.25 -29.56
N SER A 143 -4.31 -5.14 -30.81
CA SER A 143 -4.48 -6.16 -31.85
C SER A 143 -3.55 -7.35 -31.61
N ALA A 144 -3.81 -8.09 -30.54
CA ALA A 144 -2.96 -9.20 -30.09
C ALA A 144 -3.19 -10.45 -30.96
N VAL A 145 -2.18 -10.83 -31.78
CA VAL A 145 -2.27 -11.98 -32.68
C VAL A 145 -1.33 -13.09 -32.21
N PRO A 146 -1.85 -14.26 -31.78
CA PRO A 146 -1.00 -15.38 -31.36
C PRO A 146 -0.25 -15.96 -32.56
N ILE A 147 1.07 -16.02 -32.45
CA ILE A 147 1.93 -16.74 -33.41
C ILE A 147 2.44 -18.07 -32.84
N GLN A 148 2.16 -18.33 -31.56
CA GLN A 148 2.49 -19.56 -30.86
C GLN A 148 1.35 -19.99 -29.94
N LEU A 149 1.19 -21.30 -29.75
CA LEU A 149 0.29 -21.88 -28.75
C LEU A 149 1.06 -22.75 -27.76
N PRO A 150 0.73 -22.74 -26.45
CA PRO A 150 1.41 -23.58 -25.47
C PRO A 150 0.94 -25.04 -25.55
N ILE A 151 1.88 -25.98 -25.46
CA ILE A 151 1.59 -27.42 -25.32
C ILE A 151 1.52 -27.75 -23.82
N GLY A 152 0.30 -27.83 -23.30
CA GLY A 152 0.02 -28.00 -21.87
C GLY A 152 0.09 -26.68 -21.08
N SER A 153 -0.20 -26.75 -19.78
CA SER A 153 -0.16 -25.61 -18.85
C SER A 153 0.34 -26.03 -17.47
N ALA A 154 0.83 -25.06 -16.67
CA ALA A 154 1.40 -25.29 -15.36
C ALA A 154 2.47 -26.40 -15.39
N GLU A 155 2.38 -27.42 -14.54
CA GLU A 155 3.33 -28.54 -14.50
C GLU A 155 3.34 -29.38 -15.78
N SER A 156 2.26 -29.37 -16.57
CA SER A 156 2.16 -30.10 -17.84
C SER A 156 2.75 -29.34 -19.04
N PHE A 157 3.21 -28.11 -18.84
CA PHE A 157 3.81 -27.29 -19.90
C PHE A 157 5.10 -27.93 -20.43
N SER A 158 5.01 -28.49 -21.63
CA SER A 158 6.04 -29.35 -22.22
C SER A 158 6.71 -28.73 -23.45
N GLY A 159 6.01 -27.84 -24.16
CA GLY A 159 6.51 -27.22 -25.38
C GLY A 159 5.59 -26.12 -25.90
N ILE A 160 5.82 -25.70 -27.14
CA ILE A 160 4.98 -24.75 -27.86
C ILE A 160 4.72 -25.25 -29.28
N VAL A 161 3.64 -24.81 -29.91
CA VAL A 161 3.39 -24.95 -31.34
C VAL A 161 3.69 -23.61 -32.00
N ASP A 162 4.59 -23.60 -32.97
CA ASP A 162 4.83 -22.45 -33.83
C ASP A 162 3.78 -22.45 -34.97
N LEU A 163 2.91 -21.44 -34.96
CA LEU A 163 1.84 -21.32 -35.94
C LEU A 163 2.34 -20.83 -37.29
N VAL A 164 3.56 -20.29 -37.41
CA VAL A 164 4.13 -19.83 -38.69
C VAL A 164 4.65 -21.03 -39.49
N SER A 165 5.49 -21.85 -38.86
CA SER A 165 6.06 -23.06 -39.49
C SER A 165 5.18 -24.32 -39.37
N LEU A 166 4.09 -24.27 -38.58
CA LEU A 166 3.22 -25.41 -38.26
C LEU A 166 3.96 -26.59 -37.62
N LYS A 167 4.82 -26.30 -36.64
CA LYS A 167 5.63 -27.32 -35.95
C LYS A 167 5.51 -27.24 -34.44
N GLY A 168 5.51 -28.39 -33.78
CA GLY A 168 5.72 -28.46 -32.34
C GLY A 168 7.20 -28.31 -32.00
N LEU A 169 7.50 -27.56 -30.96
CA LEU A 169 8.84 -27.34 -30.42
C LEU A 169 8.87 -27.76 -28.96
N ALA A 170 9.86 -28.58 -28.61
CA ALA A 170 10.13 -29.01 -27.25
C ALA A 170 11.60 -28.80 -26.87
N TRP A 171 11.88 -28.85 -25.57
CA TRP A 171 13.21 -28.61 -25.02
C TRP A 171 13.69 -29.77 -24.18
N ASP A 172 14.98 -30.09 -24.31
CA ASP A 172 15.62 -31.07 -23.44
C ASP A 172 15.96 -30.44 -22.08
N GLU A 173 15.31 -30.94 -21.02
CA GLU A 173 15.51 -30.45 -19.66
C GLU A 173 16.93 -30.72 -19.14
N ALA A 174 17.57 -31.82 -19.57
CA ALA A 174 18.94 -32.16 -19.16
C ALA A 174 19.97 -31.13 -19.67
N SER A 175 19.70 -30.51 -20.81
CA SER A 175 20.52 -29.46 -21.42
C SER A 175 20.27 -28.06 -20.85
N SER A 176 19.46 -27.91 -19.78
CA SER A 176 18.94 -26.61 -19.31
C SER A 176 18.26 -25.83 -20.45
N GLY A 177 17.54 -26.54 -21.31
CA GLY A 177 16.83 -25.96 -22.45
C GLY A 177 17.72 -25.40 -23.55
N SER A 178 19.02 -25.73 -23.61
CA SER A 178 19.90 -25.29 -24.70
C SER A 178 19.67 -26.05 -26.01
N ILE A 179 19.17 -27.28 -25.93
CA ILE A 179 18.79 -28.11 -27.08
C ILE A 179 17.27 -28.02 -27.28
N MET A 180 16.88 -27.44 -28.41
CA MET A 180 15.50 -27.40 -28.91
C MET A 180 15.35 -28.44 -30.02
N PHE A 181 14.23 -29.16 -30.06
CA PHE A 181 13.95 -30.17 -31.08
C PHE A 181 12.47 -30.14 -31.52
N ASP A 182 12.24 -30.56 -32.76
CA ASP A 182 10.90 -30.69 -33.33
C ASP A 182 10.15 -31.84 -32.64
N THR A 183 8.90 -31.61 -32.24
CA THR A 183 7.98 -32.60 -31.70
C THR A 183 6.68 -32.60 -32.49
N ASP A 184 5.95 -33.72 -32.47
CA ASP A 184 4.61 -33.81 -33.04
C ASP A 184 3.64 -32.92 -32.25
N ILE A 185 2.70 -32.29 -32.97
CA ILE A 185 1.60 -31.51 -32.39
C ILE A 185 0.58 -32.52 -31.82
N PRO A 186 0.14 -32.39 -30.56
CA PRO A 186 -0.87 -33.28 -30.00
C PRO A 186 -2.18 -33.25 -30.80
N ASP A 187 -2.75 -34.42 -31.07
CA ASP A 187 -3.98 -34.56 -31.88
C ASP A 187 -5.15 -33.73 -31.31
N GLU A 188 -5.25 -33.63 -29.98
CA GLU A 188 -6.27 -32.86 -29.26
C GLU A 188 -6.19 -31.35 -29.52
N MET A 189 -5.01 -30.84 -29.88
CA MET A 189 -4.78 -29.42 -30.18
C MET A 189 -4.92 -29.09 -31.67
N MET A 190 -5.01 -30.08 -32.57
CA MET A 190 -4.95 -29.81 -34.00
C MET A 190 -6.10 -28.88 -34.47
N SER A 191 -7.29 -29.00 -33.88
CA SER A 191 -8.41 -28.11 -34.20
C SER A 191 -8.13 -26.66 -33.81
N SER A 192 -7.62 -26.42 -32.59
CA SER A 192 -7.30 -25.06 -32.13
C SER A 192 -6.11 -24.48 -32.87
N VAL A 193 -5.09 -25.29 -33.18
CA VAL A 193 -3.94 -24.87 -33.99
C VAL A 193 -4.38 -24.37 -35.37
N LEU A 194 -5.27 -25.08 -36.04
CA LEU A 194 -5.79 -24.67 -37.36
C LEU A 194 -6.65 -23.40 -37.25
N GLU A 195 -7.50 -23.31 -36.24
CA GLU A 195 -8.33 -22.13 -35.98
C GLU A 195 -7.49 -20.87 -35.74
N TYR A 196 -6.54 -20.91 -34.80
CA TYR A 196 -5.67 -19.78 -34.51
C TYR A 196 -4.70 -19.47 -35.66
N ARG A 197 -4.28 -20.48 -36.44
CA ARG A 197 -3.51 -20.22 -37.66
C ARG A 197 -4.35 -19.48 -38.70
N GLU A 198 -5.61 -19.86 -38.88
CA GLU A 198 -6.52 -19.17 -39.82
C GLU A 198 -6.76 -17.72 -39.39
N GLN A 199 -7.03 -17.48 -38.10
CA GLN A 199 -7.15 -16.12 -37.53
C GLN A 199 -5.87 -15.30 -37.72
N MET A 200 -4.70 -15.90 -37.50
CA MET A 200 -3.41 -15.24 -37.73
C MET A 200 -3.24 -14.86 -39.21
N LEU A 201 -3.56 -15.76 -40.14
CA LEU A 201 -3.46 -15.50 -41.58
C LEU A 201 -4.45 -14.43 -42.04
N GLU A 202 -5.67 -14.44 -41.50
CA GLU A 202 -6.69 -13.41 -41.75
C GLU A 202 -6.20 -12.03 -41.29
N ALA A 203 -5.72 -11.92 -40.05
CA ALA A 203 -5.18 -10.67 -39.52
C ALA A 203 -4.02 -10.13 -40.35
N ILE A 204 -3.07 -10.99 -40.76
CA ILE A 204 -1.95 -10.59 -41.62
C ILE A 204 -2.45 -10.12 -43.00
N ALA A 205 -3.42 -10.83 -43.57
CA ALA A 205 -3.99 -10.50 -44.87
C ALA A 205 -4.72 -9.15 -44.85
N GLU A 206 -5.39 -8.79 -43.75
CA GLU A 206 -6.05 -7.47 -43.62
C GLU A 206 -5.08 -6.28 -43.70
N CYS A 207 -3.82 -6.48 -43.33
CA CYS A 207 -2.78 -5.44 -43.34
C CYS A 207 -2.07 -5.27 -44.71
N ASP A 208 -2.23 -6.20 -45.65
CA ASP A 208 -1.50 -6.19 -46.93
C ASP A 208 -2.41 -6.63 -48.10
N ASP A 209 -2.66 -5.70 -49.04
CA ASP A 209 -3.55 -5.91 -50.19
C ASP A 209 -3.14 -7.11 -51.07
N ASP A 210 -1.83 -7.39 -51.23
CA ASP A 210 -1.34 -8.50 -52.05
C ASP A 210 -1.53 -9.85 -51.34
N LEU A 211 -1.34 -9.88 -50.02
CA LEU A 211 -1.64 -11.05 -49.19
C LEU A 211 -3.16 -11.29 -49.09
N LEU A 212 -3.96 -10.23 -48.99
CA LEU A 212 -5.43 -10.30 -48.99
C LEU A 212 -5.98 -10.94 -50.26
N ALA A 213 -5.47 -10.52 -51.42
CA ALA A 213 -5.89 -11.08 -52.70
C ALA A 213 -5.61 -12.60 -52.77
N LYS A 214 -4.42 -13.03 -52.33
CA LYS A 214 -4.05 -14.46 -52.28
C LYS A 214 -4.93 -15.25 -51.30
N TYR A 215 -5.18 -14.69 -50.12
CA TYR A 215 -6.00 -15.30 -49.09
C TYR A 215 -7.44 -15.52 -49.57
N ILE A 216 -8.06 -14.49 -50.19
CA ILE A 216 -9.42 -14.58 -50.75
C ILE A 216 -9.51 -15.59 -51.90
N ASP A 217 -8.47 -15.67 -52.74
CA ASP A 217 -8.39 -16.65 -53.83
C ASP A 217 -8.09 -18.09 -53.35
N GLY A 218 -7.91 -18.29 -52.04
CA GLY A 218 -7.62 -19.60 -51.43
C GLY A 218 -6.21 -20.11 -51.73
N VAL A 219 -5.28 -19.21 -52.05
CA VAL A 219 -3.87 -19.53 -52.27
C VAL A 219 -3.15 -19.58 -50.93
N GLU A 220 -2.51 -20.71 -50.63
CA GLU A 220 -1.76 -20.90 -49.39
C GLU A 220 -0.53 -19.98 -49.34
N LEU A 221 -0.42 -19.19 -48.27
CA LEU A 221 0.70 -18.28 -48.05
C LEU A 221 1.96 -19.05 -47.60
N SER A 222 3.10 -18.73 -48.19
CA SER A 222 4.38 -19.31 -47.80
C SER A 222 4.89 -18.75 -46.46
N GLU A 223 5.78 -19.48 -45.78
CA GLU A 223 6.36 -19.05 -44.51
C GLU A 223 7.07 -17.68 -44.62
N GLU A 224 7.77 -17.43 -45.72
CA GLU A 224 8.44 -16.15 -45.98
C GLU A 224 7.44 -14.99 -46.13
N GLU A 225 6.31 -15.23 -46.80
CA GLU A 225 5.24 -14.23 -46.96
C GLU A 225 4.54 -13.94 -45.63
N ILE A 226 4.26 -14.97 -44.83
CA ILE A 226 3.69 -14.83 -43.48
C ILE A 226 4.61 -13.98 -42.60
N LYS A 227 5.92 -14.29 -42.59
CA LYS A 227 6.90 -13.53 -41.82
C LYS A 227 7.01 -12.09 -42.28
N ALA A 228 7.03 -11.84 -43.59
CA ALA A 228 7.07 -10.50 -44.16
C ALA A 228 5.83 -9.68 -43.80
N GLY A 229 4.64 -10.28 -43.89
CA GLY A 229 3.37 -9.65 -43.49
C GLY A 229 3.33 -9.32 -41.99
N LEU A 230 3.69 -10.29 -41.13
CA LEU A 230 3.80 -10.06 -39.68
C LEU A 230 4.79 -8.93 -39.36
N ARG A 231 5.96 -8.91 -40.00
CA ARG A 231 6.95 -7.84 -39.81
C ARG A 231 6.38 -6.49 -40.19
N SER A 232 5.77 -6.37 -41.36
CA SER A 232 5.17 -5.11 -41.84
C SER A 232 4.11 -4.59 -40.86
N ALA A 233 3.18 -5.45 -40.43
CA ALA A 233 2.12 -5.10 -39.51
C ALA A 233 2.62 -4.81 -38.08
N THR A 234 3.71 -5.47 -37.64
CA THR A 234 4.37 -5.17 -36.36
C THR A 234 5.01 -3.79 -36.38
N LEU A 235 5.67 -3.44 -37.49
CA LEU A 235 6.33 -2.14 -37.68
C LEU A 235 5.34 -0.97 -37.72
N SER A 236 4.17 -1.15 -38.33
CA SER A 236 3.10 -0.14 -38.35
C SER A 236 2.33 -0.06 -37.03
N GLY A 237 2.46 -1.06 -36.16
CA GLY A 237 1.74 -1.15 -34.90
C GLY A 237 0.30 -1.64 -35.04
N GLU A 238 -0.07 -2.18 -36.21
CA GLU A 238 -1.40 -2.75 -36.49
C GLU A 238 -1.59 -4.13 -35.85
N ILE A 239 -0.51 -4.90 -35.70
CA ILE A 239 -0.51 -6.22 -35.07
C ILE A 239 0.57 -6.29 -33.98
N VAL A 240 0.24 -6.93 -32.88
CA VAL A 240 1.21 -7.34 -31.85
C VAL A 240 1.32 -8.87 -31.86
N PRO A 241 2.42 -9.44 -32.38
CA PRO A 241 2.68 -10.87 -32.31
C PRO A 241 2.81 -11.35 -30.85
N VAL A 242 2.04 -12.38 -30.48
CA VAL A 242 2.01 -12.95 -29.13
C VAL A 242 2.68 -14.33 -29.11
N LEU A 243 3.67 -14.46 -28.23
CA LEU A 243 4.45 -15.66 -27.96
C LEU A 243 4.15 -16.18 -26.54
N CYS A 244 4.53 -17.41 -26.25
CA CYS A 244 4.43 -17.98 -24.90
C CYS A 244 5.72 -18.68 -24.45
N GLY A 245 5.93 -18.76 -23.14
CA GLY A 245 7.09 -19.43 -22.60
C GLY A 245 7.14 -19.52 -21.08
N ALA A 246 8.18 -20.19 -20.60
CA ALA A 246 8.51 -20.32 -19.19
C ALA A 246 10.02 -20.09 -19.02
N ALA A 247 10.41 -18.83 -18.83
CA ALA A 247 11.83 -18.45 -18.76
C ALA A 247 12.56 -19.16 -17.61
N LEU A 248 11.88 -19.38 -16.47
CA LEU A 248 12.44 -20.09 -15.32
C LEU A 248 12.76 -21.56 -15.66
N LYS A 249 11.86 -22.21 -16.42
CA LYS A 249 12.03 -23.59 -16.91
C LYS A 249 12.82 -23.69 -18.21
N ASN A 250 13.41 -22.59 -18.68
CA ASN A 250 14.27 -22.57 -19.88
C ASN A 250 13.54 -22.98 -21.18
N LYS A 251 12.25 -22.66 -21.30
CA LYS A 251 11.40 -22.98 -22.47
C LYS A 251 10.86 -21.69 -23.10
N GLY A 252 10.91 -21.56 -24.43
CA GLY A 252 10.31 -20.45 -25.19
C GLY A 252 11.18 -19.20 -25.43
N VAL A 253 12.38 -19.09 -24.83
CA VAL A 253 13.23 -17.88 -24.98
C VAL A 253 13.96 -17.82 -26.32
N GLN A 254 14.40 -18.94 -26.90
CA GLN A 254 15.04 -18.92 -28.22
C GLN A 254 14.06 -18.55 -29.35
N PRO A 255 12.82 -19.07 -29.39
CA PRO A 255 11.79 -18.57 -30.30
C PRO A 255 11.51 -17.08 -30.13
N LEU A 256 11.55 -16.55 -28.90
CA LEU A 256 11.48 -15.12 -28.67
C LEU A 256 12.66 -14.37 -29.30
N LEU A 257 13.90 -14.86 -29.15
CA LEU A 257 15.07 -14.25 -29.81
C LEU A 257 14.93 -14.26 -31.34
N ASN A 258 14.36 -15.31 -31.92
CA ASN A 258 14.06 -15.36 -33.35
C ASN A 258 13.02 -14.31 -33.73
N ALA A 259 11.92 -14.20 -32.98
CA ALA A 259 10.88 -13.21 -33.22
C ALA A 259 11.38 -11.76 -33.07
N VAL A 260 12.34 -11.50 -32.17
CA VAL A 260 13.01 -10.19 -32.07
C VAL A 260 13.74 -9.86 -33.37
N VAL A 261 14.45 -10.81 -33.97
CA VAL A 261 15.15 -10.58 -35.25
C VAL A 261 14.16 -10.47 -36.41
N ASP A 262 13.17 -11.36 -36.46
CA ASP A 262 12.25 -11.48 -37.59
C ASP A 262 11.25 -10.29 -37.63
N TYR A 263 10.74 -9.82 -36.50
CA TYR A 263 9.58 -8.92 -36.45
C TYR A 263 9.85 -7.52 -35.89
N LEU A 264 10.87 -7.31 -35.06
CA LEU A 264 11.17 -5.97 -34.52
C LEU A 264 12.01 -5.12 -35.52
N PRO A 265 11.90 -3.78 -35.45
CA PRO A 265 12.61 -2.87 -36.34
C PRO A 265 14.13 -2.90 -36.17
N SER A 266 14.81 -2.69 -37.29
CA SER A 266 16.18 -2.18 -37.30
C SER A 266 16.18 -0.65 -37.19
N PRO A 267 17.29 -0.01 -36.79
CA PRO A 267 17.39 1.45 -36.75
C PRO A 267 17.06 2.16 -38.07
N THR A 268 17.21 1.45 -39.21
CA THR A 268 16.86 1.96 -40.54
C THR A 268 15.38 1.85 -40.88
N ASP A 269 14.62 1.01 -40.18
CA ASP A 269 13.16 0.87 -40.34
C ASP A 269 12.40 1.95 -39.56
N VAL A 270 13.03 2.55 -38.55
CA VAL A 270 12.44 3.61 -37.71
C VAL A 270 12.45 4.94 -38.47
N PRO A 271 11.39 5.76 -38.37
CA PRO A 271 11.36 7.08 -38.97
C PRO A 271 12.55 7.95 -38.56
N PRO A 272 13.09 8.79 -39.45
CA PRO A 272 14.21 9.67 -39.14
C PRO A 272 13.90 10.56 -37.93
N VAL A 273 14.85 10.67 -37.01
CA VAL A 273 14.63 11.47 -35.80
C VAL A 273 14.49 12.95 -36.17
N THR A 274 13.50 13.60 -35.57
CA THR A 274 13.19 15.02 -35.77
C THR A 274 13.81 15.86 -34.66
N GLY A 275 14.11 17.12 -34.97
CA GLY A 275 14.61 18.07 -33.99
C GLY A 275 14.64 19.48 -34.53
N LEU A 276 14.86 20.45 -33.66
CA LEU A 276 14.90 21.87 -34.02
C LEU A 276 16.35 22.33 -34.15
N ASN A 277 16.68 23.03 -35.22
CA ASN A 277 17.97 23.69 -35.31
C ASN A 277 18.00 24.92 -34.38
N PRO A 278 18.84 24.96 -33.34
CA PRO A 278 18.82 26.03 -32.34
C PRO A 278 19.33 27.39 -32.87
N GLU A 279 19.89 27.45 -34.07
CA GLU A 279 20.41 28.69 -34.68
C GLU A 279 19.38 29.39 -35.58
N VAL A 280 18.57 28.61 -36.31
CA VAL A 280 17.58 29.11 -37.27
C VAL A 280 16.13 28.88 -36.86
N GLU A 281 15.90 28.11 -35.79
CA GLU A 281 14.57 27.72 -35.28
C GLU A 281 13.69 27.03 -36.35
N GLU A 282 14.33 26.24 -37.23
CA GLU A 282 13.66 25.43 -38.25
C GLU A 282 13.74 23.94 -37.88
N ASP A 283 12.70 23.19 -38.26
CA ASP A 283 12.65 21.74 -38.11
C ASP A 283 13.68 21.06 -39.04
N GLY A 284 14.42 20.13 -38.48
CA GLY A 284 15.39 19.29 -39.18
C GLY A 284 15.17 17.82 -38.89
N THR A 285 15.68 16.97 -39.78
CA THR A 285 15.66 15.51 -39.61
C THR A 285 17.06 14.93 -39.67
N ARG A 286 17.25 13.75 -39.08
CA ARG A 286 18.48 12.97 -39.14
C ARG A 286 18.16 11.54 -39.54
N LEU A 287 18.70 11.14 -40.69
CA LEU A 287 18.61 9.78 -41.20
C LEU A 287 19.58 8.89 -40.42
N ALA A 288 19.16 7.65 -40.15
CA ALA A 288 20.01 6.60 -39.59
C ALA A 288 21.02 6.13 -40.64
N ASP A 289 22.07 6.93 -40.83
CA ASP A 289 23.15 6.71 -41.79
C ASP A 289 24.48 7.15 -41.16
N ASP A 290 25.52 6.36 -41.37
CA ASP A 290 26.89 6.63 -40.89
C ASP A 290 27.54 7.82 -41.62
N ASP A 291 27.13 8.10 -42.86
CA ASP A 291 27.63 9.23 -43.64
C ASP A 291 26.89 10.55 -43.34
N ALA A 292 25.79 10.50 -42.59
CA ALA A 292 25.05 11.69 -42.17
C ALA A 292 25.76 12.48 -41.05
N PRO A 293 25.43 13.77 -40.84
CA PRO A 293 26.01 14.55 -39.74
C PRO A 293 25.72 13.91 -38.38
N PHE A 294 26.72 13.89 -37.50
CA PHE A 294 26.61 13.23 -36.20
C PHE A 294 25.48 13.83 -35.34
N SER A 295 24.63 12.97 -34.77
CA SER A 295 23.66 13.33 -33.74
C SER A 295 23.42 12.19 -32.76
N ALA A 296 23.35 12.51 -31.48
CA ALA A 296 23.10 11.56 -30.41
C ALA A 296 22.33 12.21 -29.25
N LEU A 297 21.52 11.40 -28.57
CA LEU A 297 20.79 11.82 -27.37
C LEU A 297 21.45 11.19 -26.13
N ALA A 298 21.80 12.03 -25.16
CA ALA A 298 22.20 11.57 -23.84
C ALA A 298 20.96 11.20 -23.04
N PHE A 299 20.85 9.94 -22.64
CA PHE A 299 19.64 9.48 -21.98
C PHE A 299 19.84 9.01 -20.56
N LYS A 300 21.00 8.47 -20.21
CA LYS A 300 21.27 8.02 -18.85
C LYS A 300 22.62 8.52 -18.41
N ILE A 301 22.70 8.97 -17.16
CA ILE A 301 23.95 9.33 -16.51
C ILE A 301 24.11 8.42 -15.30
N THR A 302 25.32 7.92 -15.10
CA THR A 302 25.64 7.11 -13.93
C THR A 302 27.02 7.47 -13.43
N THR A 303 27.16 7.63 -12.12
CA THR A 303 28.44 7.91 -11.50
C THR A 303 29.11 6.61 -11.09
N ASP A 304 30.22 6.27 -11.73
CA ASP A 304 31.03 5.13 -11.33
C ASP A 304 32.17 5.57 -10.39
N PRO A 305 32.42 4.85 -9.27
CA PRO A 305 33.48 5.20 -8.33
C PRO A 305 34.91 5.22 -8.89
N HIS A 306 35.19 4.43 -9.95
CA HIS A 306 36.53 4.25 -10.52
C HIS A 306 36.76 5.07 -11.78
N VAL A 307 35.74 5.20 -12.64
CA VAL A 307 35.87 5.90 -13.94
C VAL A 307 35.19 7.27 -13.98
N GLY A 308 34.41 7.61 -12.95
CA GLY A 308 33.69 8.87 -12.86
C GLY A 308 32.35 8.85 -13.59
N LYS A 309 31.93 10.02 -14.09
CA LYS A 309 30.65 10.22 -14.78
C LYS A 309 30.65 9.47 -16.12
N LEU A 310 29.73 8.51 -16.24
CA LEU A 310 29.39 7.79 -17.46
C LEU A 310 28.12 8.39 -18.05
N THR A 311 28.15 8.76 -19.33
CA THR A 311 26.99 9.29 -20.04
C THR A 311 26.63 8.35 -21.18
N PHE A 312 25.45 7.75 -21.09
CA PHE A 312 24.90 6.87 -22.09
C PHE A 312 24.28 7.68 -23.21
N LEU A 313 24.68 7.37 -24.44
CA LEU A 313 24.21 7.99 -25.66
C LEU A 313 23.56 6.94 -26.55
N ARG A 314 22.46 7.30 -27.20
CA ARG A 314 21.99 6.65 -28.44
C ARG A 314 22.42 7.52 -29.62
N VAL A 315 23.17 6.94 -30.54
CA VAL A 315 23.56 7.62 -31.79
C VAL A 315 22.45 7.41 -32.81
N TYR A 316 21.90 8.50 -33.34
CA TYR A 316 20.85 8.46 -34.36
C TYR A 316 21.39 8.63 -35.77
N SER A 317 22.50 9.34 -35.93
CA SER A 317 23.13 9.55 -37.23
C SER A 317 24.62 9.82 -37.09
N GLY A 318 25.38 9.52 -38.14
CA GLY A 318 26.82 9.75 -38.21
C GLY A 318 27.63 8.87 -37.26
N VAL A 319 28.93 9.18 -37.17
CA VAL A 319 29.90 8.38 -36.40
C VAL A 319 30.50 9.22 -35.28
N LEU A 320 30.54 8.64 -34.07
CA LEU A 320 31.24 9.22 -32.91
C LEU A 320 32.60 8.55 -32.72
N ALA A 321 33.67 9.30 -32.93
CA ALA A 321 35.04 8.80 -32.75
C ALA A 321 35.71 9.31 -31.48
N GLN A 322 36.62 8.51 -30.90
CA GLN A 322 37.40 8.90 -29.74
C GLN A 322 38.22 10.18 -30.02
N GLY A 323 38.17 11.17 -29.12
CA GLY A 323 38.90 12.43 -29.26
C GLY A 323 38.21 13.49 -30.12
N MET A 324 37.08 13.17 -30.76
CA MET A 324 36.25 14.10 -31.53
C MET A 324 35.74 15.25 -30.63
N THR A 325 35.57 16.42 -31.24
CA THR A 325 34.89 17.56 -30.59
C THR A 325 33.47 17.61 -31.10
N VAL A 326 32.52 17.64 -30.17
CA VAL A 326 31.09 17.61 -30.43
C VAL A 326 30.43 18.85 -29.82
N TYR A 327 29.24 19.19 -30.29
CA TYR A 327 28.48 20.33 -29.82
C TYR A 327 27.25 19.87 -29.04
N ASN A 328 27.18 20.23 -27.75
CA ASN A 328 25.95 20.14 -26.99
C ASN A 328 25.05 21.29 -27.44
N SER A 329 24.06 20.97 -28.28
CA SER A 329 23.15 21.93 -28.89
C SER A 329 22.11 22.47 -27.90
N THR A 330 21.75 21.70 -26.87
CA THR A 330 20.83 22.10 -25.80
C THR A 330 21.42 23.24 -24.96
N HIS A 331 22.69 23.11 -24.55
CA HIS A 331 23.39 24.10 -23.72
C HIS A 331 24.34 25.02 -24.48
N ARG A 332 24.43 24.85 -25.80
CA ARG A 332 25.28 25.63 -26.71
C ARG A 332 26.76 25.62 -26.30
N LYS A 333 27.28 24.45 -25.92
CA LYS A 333 28.66 24.27 -25.43
C LYS A 333 29.40 23.19 -26.23
N PHE A 334 30.69 23.42 -26.43
CA PHE A 334 31.58 22.41 -27.02
C PHE A 334 32.06 21.43 -25.96
N GLU A 335 32.01 20.15 -26.32
CA GLU A 335 32.46 19.03 -25.49
C GLU A 335 33.49 18.20 -26.27
N ARG A 336 34.42 17.57 -25.55
CA ARG A 336 35.44 16.72 -26.16
C ARG A 336 35.30 15.30 -25.67
N ILE A 337 35.20 14.36 -26.61
CA ILE A 337 35.03 12.94 -26.31
C ILE A 337 36.32 12.37 -25.73
N GLY A 338 36.23 11.80 -24.52
CA GLY A 338 37.35 11.16 -23.84
C GLY A 338 37.52 9.70 -24.27
N ARG A 339 36.78 8.80 -23.62
CA ARG A 339 36.78 7.36 -23.93
C ARG A 339 35.36 6.91 -24.27
N LEU A 340 35.26 6.03 -25.26
CA LEU A 340 34.01 5.38 -25.67
C LEU A 340 34.02 3.95 -25.16
N MET A 341 32.95 3.55 -24.49
CA MET A 341 32.78 2.21 -23.94
C MET A 341 31.48 1.61 -24.44
N GLN A 342 31.55 0.38 -24.92
CA GLN A 342 30.37 -0.45 -25.14
C GLN A 342 30.17 -1.32 -23.89
N LEU A 343 28.94 -1.37 -23.39
CA LEU A 343 28.60 -2.22 -22.26
C LEU A 343 28.27 -3.64 -22.73
N ASN A 344 29.04 -4.60 -22.24
CA ASN A 344 28.85 -6.02 -22.51
C ASN A 344 28.57 -6.73 -21.18
N ALA A 345 27.32 -6.71 -20.73
CA ALA A 345 26.90 -7.21 -19.41
C ALA A 345 27.79 -6.61 -18.28
N ASN A 346 28.63 -7.43 -17.65
CA ASN A 346 29.56 -7.00 -16.60
C ASN A 346 30.95 -6.56 -17.08
N LYS A 347 31.24 -6.63 -18.39
CA LYS A 347 32.52 -6.23 -18.99
C LYS A 347 32.35 -4.94 -19.80
N ARG A 348 33.36 -4.07 -19.71
CA ARG A 348 33.40 -2.81 -20.47
C ARG A 348 34.43 -2.96 -21.57
N GLU A 349 34.01 -2.79 -22.82
CA GLU A 349 34.90 -2.84 -23.97
C GLU A 349 35.11 -1.43 -24.51
N GLU A 350 36.37 -0.97 -24.52
CA GLU A 350 36.70 0.32 -25.13
C GLU A 350 36.60 0.20 -26.66
N ARG A 351 35.92 1.16 -27.29
CA ARG A 351 35.76 1.26 -28.75
C ARG A 351 36.44 2.52 -29.26
N GLN A 352 36.93 2.49 -30.51
CA GLN A 352 37.48 3.68 -31.16
C GLN A 352 36.42 4.55 -31.81
N ALA A 353 35.32 3.94 -32.27
CA ALA A 353 34.20 4.60 -32.89
C ALA A 353 32.89 3.87 -32.57
N ILE A 354 31.78 4.61 -32.59
CA ILE A 354 30.40 4.16 -32.39
C ILE A 354 29.57 4.71 -33.57
N TYR A 355 28.70 3.88 -34.15
CA TYR A 355 28.01 4.13 -35.43
C TYR A 355 26.53 4.51 -35.25
N ALA A 356 25.85 4.89 -36.33
CA ALA A 356 24.41 5.18 -36.28
C ALA A 356 23.62 3.95 -35.83
N GLY A 357 22.74 4.12 -34.84
CA GLY A 357 21.98 3.04 -34.22
C GLY A 357 22.64 2.42 -32.98
N ASP A 358 23.92 2.69 -32.70
CA ASP A 358 24.57 2.11 -31.52
C ASP A 358 24.20 2.83 -30.21
N ILE A 359 24.28 2.08 -29.11
CA ILE A 359 24.21 2.60 -27.74
C ILE A 359 25.57 2.42 -27.07
N ALA A 360 26.10 3.51 -26.51
CA ALA A 360 27.42 3.50 -25.87
C ALA A 360 27.48 4.43 -24.66
N ALA A 361 28.42 4.17 -23.77
CA ALA A 361 28.78 5.05 -22.66
C ALA A 361 30.02 5.87 -22.99
N VAL A 362 29.97 7.16 -22.71
CA VAL A 362 31.07 8.09 -22.91
C VAL A 362 31.59 8.58 -21.56
N ILE A 363 32.91 8.60 -21.41
CA ILE A 363 33.60 9.23 -20.28
C ILE A 363 34.19 10.55 -20.73
N GLY A 364 33.98 11.60 -19.92
CA GLY A 364 34.70 12.87 -20.04
C GLY A 364 33.85 14.10 -20.38
N PHE A 365 32.52 13.95 -20.49
CA PHE A 365 31.63 15.10 -20.61
C PHE A 365 31.66 15.97 -19.35
N LYS A 366 31.68 17.29 -19.53
CA LYS A 366 31.70 18.24 -18.41
C LYS A 366 30.30 18.71 -18.02
N SER A 367 29.48 19.03 -19.02
CA SER A 367 28.20 19.71 -18.80
C SER A 367 27.00 19.00 -19.40
N VAL A 368 27.18 17.82 -19.99
CA VAL A 368 26.07 17.03 -20.54
C VAL A 368 25.21 16.48 -19.41
N MET A 369 23.90 16.70 -19.54
CA MET A 369 22.84 16.20 -18.68
C MET A 369 21.96 15.18 -19.41
N THR A 370 21.14 14.47 -18.66
CA THR A 370 20.13 13.57 -19.23
C THR A 370 19.11 14.38 -20.03
N GLY A 371 18.84 13.97 -21.27
CA GLY A 371 17.98 14.66 -22.24
C GLY A 371 18.73 15.60 -23.18
N ASP A 372 20.04 15.81 -23.00
CA ASP A 372 20.82 16.67 -23.89
C ASP A 372 21.09 16.03 -25.25
N THR A 373 21.08 16.88 -26.28
CA THR A 373 21.53 16.48 -27.63
C THR A 373 22.98 16.86 -27.85
N VAL A 374 23.76 15.90 -28.36
CA VAL A 374 25.16 16.09 -28.75
C VAL A 374 25.29 15.81 -30.25
N CYS A 375 25.79 16.78 -31.01
CA CYS A 375 25.77 16.74 -32.48
C CYS A 375 27.04 17.32 -33.13
N ASP A 376 27.12 17.25 -34.46
CA ASP A 376 28.15 17.91 -35.26
C ASP A 376 28.05 19.43 -35.12
N PRO A 377 29.14 20.14 -34.77
CA PRO A 377 29.16 21.60 -34.71
C PRO A 377 28.71 22.34 -35.97
N ASN A 378 28.87 21.74 -37.14
CA ASN A 378 28.50 22.36 -38.42
C ASN A 378 27.06 22.06 -38.84
N ALA A 379 26.37 21.18 -38.11
CA ALA A 379 25.00 20.80 -38.37
C ALA A 379 24.22 20.68 -37.05
N PRO A 380 24.05 21.79 -36.32
CA PRO A 380 23.41 21.78 -35.01
C PRO A 380 21.95 21.35 -35.10
N ILE A 381 21.54 20.49 -34.18
CA ILE A 381 20.15 20.04 -34.02
C ILE A 381 19.91 19.76 -32.54
N VAL A 382 18.76 20.15 -32.01
CA VAL A 382 18.25 19.76 -30.70
C VAL A 382 17.16 18.74 -30.96
N LEU A 383 17.44 17.47 -30.65
CA LEU A 383 16.41 16.44 -30.67
C LEU A 383 15.40 16.76 -29.57
N GLU A 384 14.14 16.42 -29.79
CA GLU A 384 13.08 16.75 -28.85
C GLU A 384 13.43 16.24 -27.44
N SER A 385 13.36 17.14 -26.45
CA SER A 385 13.75 16.85 -25.07
C SER A 385 12.68 16.03 -24.35
N MET A 386 13.08 15.20 -23.39
CA MET A 386 12.13 14.51 -22.51
C MET A 386 11.50 15.51 -21.53
N ALA A 387 10.17 15.55 -21.48
CA ALA A 387 9.44 16.28 -20.47
C ALA A 387 9.33 15.41 -19.22
N PHE A 388 9.98 15.84 -18.12
CA PHE A 388 9.93 15.10 -16.87
C PHE A 388 8.73 15.53 -16.02
N PRO A 389 8.00 14.59 -15.42
CA PRO A 389 6.88 14.92 -14.52
C PRO A 389 7.39 15.66 -13.28
N SER A 390 6.50 16.41 -12.64
CA SER A 390 6.81 17.02 -11.34
C SER A 390 6.77 15.97 -10.24
N PRO A 391 7.64 16.06 -9.22
CA PRO A 391 7.60 15.16 -8.08
C PRO A 391 6.25 15.22 -7.37
N VAL A 392 5.78 14.09 -6.85
CA VAL A 392 4.47 13.95 -6.20
C VAL A 392 4.56 13.81 -4.68
N MET A 393 5.74 13.46 -4.16
CA MET A 393 5.97 13.25 -2.72
C MET A 393 7.22 13.99 -2.26
N SER A 394 7.26 14.40 -0.99
CA SER A 394 8.45 14.97 -0.36
C SER A 394 8.69 14.39 1.04
N ILE A 395 9.96 14.23 1.41
CA ILE A 395 10.42 13.85 2.75
C ILE A 395 11.44 14.87 3.26
N ALA A 396 11.56 15.04 4.58
CA ALA A 396 12.62 15.85 5.17
C ALA A 396 13.83 14.97 5.47
N ILE A 397 15.03 15.51 5.24
CA ILE A 397 16.28 14.85 5.61
C ILE A 397 17.16 15.76 6.44
N GLU A 398 17.66 15.23 7.56
CA GLU A 398 18.52 15.96 8.49
C GLU A 398 19.86 15.23 8.69
N PRO A 399 20.99 15.91 8.48
CA PRO A 399 22.30 15.32 8.68
C PRO A 399 22.63 15.22 10.18
N GLN A 400 23.18 14.09 10.62
CA GLN A 400 23.50 13.88 12.04
C GLN A 400 24.67 14.77 12.52
N THR A 401 25.59 15.13 11.62
CA THR A 401 26.76 15.94 11.96
C THR A 401 27.00 17.08 10.98
N LYS A 402 27.73 18.11 11.43
CA LYS A 402 28.11 19.24 10.55
C LYS A 402 28.96 18.82 9.36
N SER A 403 29.80 17.78 9.49
CA SER A 403 30.59 17.25 8.37
C SER A 403 29.71 16.55 7.33
N ASP A 404 28.57 16.01 7.75
CA ASP A 404 27.67 15.32 6.84
C ASP A 404 26.81 16.29 6.03
N ILE A 405 26.64 17.55 6.46
CA ILE A 405 26.00 18.61 5.64
C ILE A 405 26.71 18.77 4.29
N GLU A 406 28.05 18.88 4.30
CA GLU A 406 28.82 19.09 3.06
C GLU A 406 28.79 17.84 2.16
N LYS A 407 28.92 16.64 2.76
CA LYS A 407 28.83 15.39 2.00
C LYS A 407 27.43 15.17 1.43
N MET A 408 26.39 15.48 2.21
CA MET A 408 24.98 15.38 1.81
C MET A 408 24.73 16.30 0.62
N GLY A 409 25.17 17.55 0.66
CA GLY A 409 25.04 18.47 -0.48
C GLY A 409 25.69 17.94 -1.76
N ILE A 410 26.90 17.35 -1.65
CA ILE A 410 27.59 16.75 -2.80
C ILE A 410 26.86 15.50 -3.31
N ALA A 411 26.40 14.63 -2.41
CA ALA A 411 25.71 13.39 -2.76
C ALA A 411 24.36 13.67 -3.44
N LEU A 412 23.54 14.53 -2.83
CA LEU A 412 22.25 14.96 -3.35
C LEU A 412 22.38 15.65 -4.72
N SER A 413 23.40 16.49 -4.91
CA SER A 413 23.67 17.10 -6.22
C SER A 413 24.00 16.07 -7.30
N LYS A 414 24.76 15.01 -6.96
CA LYS A 414 25.08 13.94 -7.90
C LYS A 414 23.88 13.06 -8.21
N LEU A 415 23.06 12.74 -7.21
CA LEU A 415 21.84 11.96 -7.38
C LEU A 415 20.81 12.73 -8.24
N ALA A 416 20.68 14.05 -8.04
CA ALA A 416 19.83 14.90 -8.88
C ALA A 416 20.34 15.07 -10.33
N GLU A 417 21.65 14.91 -10.57
CA GLU A 417 22.19 14.84 -11.94
C GLU A 417 21.85 13.51 -12.65
N GLU A 418 21.71 12.42 -11.89
CA GLU A 418 21.33 11.11 -12.40
C GLU A 418 19.81 11.03 -12.67
N ASP A 419 19.01 11.56 -11.75
CA ASP A 419 17.55 11.58 -11.81
C ASP A 419 16.98 13.01 -11.85
N PRO A 420 16.50 13.50 -13.01
CA PRO A 420 15.91 14.82 -13.14
C PRO A 420 14.54 14.99 -12.46
N THR A 421 13.87 13.90 -12.07
CA THR A 421 12.64 13.96 -11.27
C THR A 421 12.88 14.05 -9.78
N PHE A 422 14.13 13.82 -9.34
CA PHE A 422 14.52 14.06 -7.98
C PHE A 422 14.86 15.54 -7.78
N LYS A 423 14.12 16.20 -6.90
CA LYS A 423 14.35 17.63 -6.57
C LYS A 423 14.76 17.77 -5.12
N VAL A 424 15.72 18.66 -4.91
CA VAL A 424 16.22 19.00 -3.58
C VAL A 424 15.94 20.47 -3.35
N HIS A 425 15.16 20.76 -2.32
CA HIS A 425 14.79 22.11 -1.94
C HIS A 425 15.13 22.32 -0.47
N GLN A 426 15.77 23.44 -0.16
CA GLN A 426 15.92 23.85 1.24
C GLN A 426 14.76 24.76 1.61
N ASP A 427 13.95 24.33 2.57
CA ASP A 427 12.84 25.15 3.06
C ASP A 427 13.42 26.39 3.79
N PRO A 428 13.11 27.61 3.31
CA PRO A 428 13.66 28.83 3.91
C PRO A 428 13.04 29.17 5.28
N GLU A 429 11.88 28.60 5.61
CA GLU A 429 11.16 28.85 6.87
C GLU A 429 11.59 27.86 7.95
N THR A 430 11.65 26.57 7.63
CA THR A 430 12.03 25.52 8.60
C THR A 430 13.54 25.25 8.61
N GLY A 431 14.25 25.64 7.55
CA GLY A 431 15.67 25.34 7.34
C GLY A 431 15.96 23.89 6.95
N GLN A 432 14.93 23.05 6.85
CA GLN A 432 15.04 21.64 6.51
C GLN A 432 15.42 21.45 5.05
N THR A 433 16.16 20.37 4.76
CA THR A 433 16.37 19.93 3.38
C THR A 433 15.24 18.98 3.02
N LEU A 434 14.40 19.37 2.07
CA LEU A 434 13.30 18.57 1.55
C LEU A 434 13.75 17.86 0.28
N LEU A 435 13.53 16.55 0.25
CA LEU A 435 13.78 15.68 -0.88
C LEU A 435 12.43 15.35 -1.52
N SER A 436 12.26 15.69 -2.79
CA SER A 436 11.02 15.44 -3.54
C SER A 436 11.25 14.43 -4.65
N GLY A 437 10.36 13.46 -4.79
CA GLY A 437 10.47 12.36 -5.75
C GLY A 437 9.11 11.87 -6.27
N MET A 438 9.16 10.77 -7.03
CA MET A 438 7.99 10.20 -7.72
C MET A 438 7.14 9.25 -6.85
N GLY A 439 7.63 8.87 -5.69
CA GLY A 439 6.95 7.96 -4.77
C GLY A 439 7.82 7.64 -3.56
N GLU A 440 7.25 6.86 -2.64
CA GLU A 440 7.89 6.49 -1.38
C GLU A 440 9.12 5.60 -1.62
N LEU A 441 8.99 4.58 -2.47
CA LEU A 441 10.08 3.64 -2.78
C LEU A 441 11.22 4.36 -3.51
N HIS A 442 10.89 5.28 -4.42
CA HIS A 442 11.91 6.13 -5.07
C HIS A 442 12.72 6.90 -4.03
N LEU A 443 12.07 7.62 -3.12
CA LEU A 443 12.76 8.41 -2.11
C LEU A 443 13.56 7.54 -1.13
N GLU A 444 13.03 6.39 -0.74
CA GLU A 444 13.72 5.42 0.12
C GLU A 444 15.04 4.96 -0.51
N ILE A 445 15.02 4.59 -1.80
CA ILE A 445 16.22 4.16 -2.53
C ILE A 445 17.22 5.30 -2.66
N ILE A 446 16.78 6.53 -2.93
CA ILE A 446 17.69 7.69 -3.02
C ILE A 446 18.39 7.92 -1.67
N VAL A 447 17.66 7.84 -0.56
CA VAL A 447 18.26 7.97 0.78
C VAL A 447 19.21 6.82 1.07
N ASP A 448 18.84 5.57 0.80
CA ASP A 448 19.72 4.43 1.00
C ASP A 448 21.00 4.53 0.16
N ARG A 449 20.92 4.93 -1.12
CA ARG A 449 22.09 5.21 -1.96
C ARG A 449 22.97 6.30 -1.35
N MET A 450 22.38 7.38 -0.84
CA MET A 450 23.12 8.43 -0.15
C MET A 450 23.88 7.90 1.07
N VAL A 451 23.25 7.05 1.88
CA VAL A 451 23.85 6.45 3.07
C VAL A 451 24.95 5.44 2.70
N ARG A 452 24.67 4.51 1.78
CA ARG A 452 25.59 3.41 1.42
C ARG A 452 26.73 3.86 0.49
N GLU A 453 26.43 4.57 -0.59
CA GLU A 453 27.43 4.94 -1.61
C GLU A 453 28.28 6.14 -1.16
N PHE A 454 27.65 7.14 -0.54
CA PHE A 454 28.32 8.39 -0.17
C PHE A 454 28.69 8.47 1.32
N LYS A 455 28.32 7.46 2.12
CA LYS A 455 28.64 7.37 3.56
C LYS A 455 28.19 8.61 4.34
N VAL A 456 26.97 9.05 4.04
CA VAL A 456 26.30 10.17 4.71
C VAL A 456 25.41 9.61 5.82
N SER A 457 25.60 10.07 7.05
CA SER A 457 24.70 9.75 8.16
C SER A 457 23.60 10.80 8.23
N ALA A 458 22.36 10.39 7.91
CA ALA A 458 21.20 11.26 7.91
C ALA A 458 19.97 10.54 8.46
N GLU A 459 19.05 11.32 9.04
CA GLU A 459 17.77 10.86 9.55
C GLU A 459 16.64 11.35 8.64
N ILE A 460 15.68 10.46 8.40
CA ILE A 460 14.49 10.77 7.61
C ILE A 460 13.42 11.25 8.57
N GLY A 461 12.92 12.45 8.35
CA GLY A 461 11.81 13.04 9.06
C GLY A 461 10.63 13.30 8.13
N GLN A 462 9.45 13.53 8.72
CA GLN A 462 8.34 14.08 7.96
C GLN A 462 8.57 15.57 7.70
N PRO A 463 8.20 16.09 6.52
CA PRO A 463 8.20 17.52 6.26
C PRO A 463 7.41 18.25 7.34
N GLN A 464 7.99 19.29 7.93
CA GLN A 464 7.26 20.12 8.85
C GLN A 464 6.22 20.94 8.10
N VAL A 465 4.98 20.96 8.61
CA VAL A 465 3.93 21.83 8.08
C VAL A 465 4.25 23.27 8.48
N SER A 466 4.37 24.16 7.50
CA SER A 466 4.54 25.60 7.72
C SER A 466 3.23 26.23 8.18
N TYR A 467 2.89 26.06 9.45
CA TYR A 467 1.75 26.72 10.06
C TYR A 467 1.90 28.25 10.01
N ARG A 468 0.77 28.95 9.96
CA ARG A 468 0.69 30.40 10.16
C ARG A 468 -0.22 30.71 11.33
N GLU A 469 -0.19 31.95 11.80
CA GLU A 469 -1.16 32.44 12.78
C GLU A 469 -1.99 33.56 12.16
N THR A 470 -3.25 33.70 12.57
CA THR A 470 -4.05 34.91 12.28
C THR A 470 -4.93 35.25 13.47
N ILE A 471 -5.71 36.31 13.38
CA ILE A 471 -6.64 36.77 14.43
C ILE A 471 -8.08 36.71 13.93
N GLN A 472 -9.05 36.47 14.82
CA GLN A 472 -10.47 36.44 14.43
C GLN A 472 -11.24 37.73 14.73
N ARG A 473 -10.78 38.54 15.67
CA ARG A 473 -11.47 39.77 16.08
C ARG A 473 -10.51 40.95 16.17
N SER A 474 -11.06 42.15 16.11
CA SER A 474 -10.26 43.36 16.32
C SER A 474 -9.94 43.55 17.80
N ALA A 475 -8.75 44.07 18.11
CA ALA A 475 -8.34 44.36 19.48
C ALA A 475 -7.47 45.62 19.55
N ILE A 476 -7.61 46.35 20.65
CA ILE A 476 -6.84 47.56 20.91
C ILE A 476 -5.81 47.29 22.01
N ALA A 477 -4.57 47.74 21.78
CA ALA A 477 -3.52 47.77 22.78
C ALA A 477 -2.98 49.20 22.96
N ASN A 478 -2.65 49.53 24.21
CA ASN A 478 -2.11 50.80 24.61
C ASN A 478 -0.89 50.52 25.49
N GLU A 479 0.31 50.73 24.94
CA GLU A 479 1.54 50.29 25.59
C GLU A 479 2.63 51.36 25.62
N ARG A 480 3.33 51.40 26.74
CA ARG A 480 4.39 52.39 27.04
C ARG A 480 5.68 51.68 27.38
N PHE A 481 6.72 51.98 26.62
CA PHE A 481 8.08 51.56 26.92
C PHE A 481 8.83 52.70 27.61
N VAL A 482 9.07 52.55 28.92
CA VAL A 482 9.82 53.52 29.74
C VAL A 482 10.97 52.81 30.42
N ARG A 483 12.22 53.19 30.11
CA ARG A 483 13.42 52.62 30.75
C ARG A 483 14.39 53.73 31.16
N GLN A 484 14.67 53.78 32.46
CA GLN A 484 15.74 54.58 33.06
C GLN A 484 16.94 53.69 33.39
N SER A 485 17.72 53.35 32.36
CA SER A 485 19.12 52.94 32.55
C SER A 485 19.95 54.20 32.74
N GLY A 486 21.03 54.18 33.53
CA GLY A 486 21.82 55.36 33.99
C GLY A 486 22.47 56.29 32.92
N GLY A 487 21.96 56.33 31.69
CA GLY A 487 22.23 57.29 30.61
C GLY A 487 20.94 57.99 30.12
N ARG A 488 20.85 58.33 28.81
CA ARG A 488 19.63 58.91 28.21
C ARG A 488 18.41 58.01 28.44
N GLY A 489 17.30 58.59 28.90
CA GLY A 489 16.05 57.85 29.10
C GLY A 489 15.52 57.32 27.76
N GLN A 490 14.76 56.22 27.83
CA GLN A 490 14.02 55.68 26.67
C GLN A 490 12.52 55.76 26.94
N PHE A 491 11.80 56.46 26.06
CA PHE A 491 10.35 56.65 26.11
C PHE A 491 9.68 56.42 24.75
N GLY A 492 8.74 55.48 24.67
CA GLY A 492 7.85 55.31 23.52
C GLY A 492 6.46 54.91 23.98
N HIS A 493 5.42 55.47 23.39
CA HIS A 493 4.03 55.15 23.71
C HIS A 493 3.20 55.09 22.43
N VAL A 494 2.58 53.95 22.18
CA VAL A 494 1.75 53.71 21.00
C VAL A 494 0.41 53.10 21.40
N VAL A 495 -0.64 53.52 20.71
CA VAL A 495 -1.97 52.93 20.79
C VAL A 495 -2.34 52.43 19.41
N ILE A 496 -2.52 51.12 19.30
CA ILE A 496 -2.81 50.45 18.04
C ILE A 496 -4.11 49.66 18.15
N GLU A 497 -4.82 49.59 17.05
CA GLU A 497 -5.92 48.67 16.82
C GLU A 497 -5.46 47.66 15.78
N ILE A 498 -5.55 46.37 16.10
CA ILE A 498 -5.35 45.30 15.13
C ILE A 498 -6.70 44.76 14.70
N TYR A 499 -6.83 44.35 13.45
CA TYR A 499 -8.06 43.82 12.87
C TYR A 499 -7.74 42.74 11.82
N PRO A 500 -8.62 41.73 11.66
CA PRO A 500 -8.41 40.67 10.66
C PRO A 500 -8.60 41.21 9.24
N LEU A 501 -7.85 40.66 8.29
CA LEU A 501 -8.03 40.88 6.85
C LEU A 501 -8.63 39.64 6.17
N GLU A 502 -9.01 39.79 4.90
CA GLU A 502 -9.38 38.64 4.07
C GLU A 502 -8.16 37.73 3.83
N GLN A 503 -8.42 36.44 3.64
CA GLN A 503 -7.37 35.44 3.47
C GLN A 503 -6.51 35.74 2.24
N GLY A 504 -5.18 35.77 2.41
CA GLY A 504 -4.23 36.11 1.36
C GLY A 504 -3.95 37.61 1.18
N ALA A 505 -4.54 38.48 2.01
CA ALA A 505 -4.27 39.92 1.99
C ALA A 505 -2.91 40.29 2.63
N GLY A 506 -2.33 39.42 3.45
CA GLY A 506 -1.02 39.61 4.06
C GLY A 506 -1.02 40.61 5.24
N PHE A 507 -0.04 41.51 5.31
CA PHE A 507 0.06 42.51 6.38
C PHE A 507 -0.24 43.92 5.89
N GLU A 508 -1.15 44.61 6.57
CA GLU A 508 -1.48 46.01 6.30
C GLU A 508 -1.14 46.91 7.49
N PHE A 509 -0.47 48.05 7.23
CA PHE A 509 -0.24 49.09 8.23
C PHE A 509 -0.84 50.43 7.82
N VAL A 510 -1.80 50.92 8.60
CA VAL A 510 -2.49 52.19 8.40
C VAL A 510 -2.08 53.19 9.50
N ASN A 511 -1.58 54.35 9.08
CA ASN A 511 -1.23 55.44 9.99
C ASN A 511 -2.34 56.51 10.02
N GLU A 512 -3.03 56.63 11.14
CA GLU A 512 -4.10 57.61 11.38
C GLU A 512 -3.74 58.67 12.45
N ILE A 513 -2.45 58.80 12.80
CA ILE A 513 -1.99 59.78 13.79
C ILE A 513 -2.33 61.21 13.36
N LYS A 514 -3.03 61.94 14.24
CA LYS A 514 -3.41 63.36 14.05
C LYS A 514 -2.71 64.25 15.09
N GLY A 515 -2.41 65.49 14.73
CA GLY A 515 -1.92 66.51 15.68
C GLY A 515 -0.48 66.36 16.19
N GLY A 516 0.32 65.46 15.61
CA GLY A 516 1.75 65.33 15.95
C GLY A 516 2.03 64.69 17.32
N VAL A 517 1.08 63.94 17.88
CA VAL A 517 1.24 63.21 19.15
C VAL A 517 2.35 62.15 19.12
N ILE A 518 2.70 61.68 17.92
CA ILE A 518 3.95 60.99 17.61
C ILE A 518 4.60 61.74 16.43
N PRO A 519 5.85 62.23 16.57
CA PRO A 519 6.61 62.80 15.46
C PRO A 519 6.73 61.85 14.27
N GLN A 520 6.59 62.37 13.05
CA GLN A 520 6.66 61.58 11.81
C GLN A 520 7.97 60.78 11.66
N GLU A 521 9.06 61.27 12.24
CA GLU A 521 10.37 60.59 12.26
C GLU A 521 10.35 59.24 13.00
N TYR A 522 9.44 59.02 13.95
CA TYR A 522 9.37 57.77 14.71
C TYR A 522 8.37 56.74 14.13
N ILE A 523 7.55 57.12 13.15
CA ILE A 523 6.56 56.22 12.54
C ILE A 523 7.20 55.05 11.79
N PRO A 524 8.30 55.23 11.02
CA PRO A 524 9.03 54.10 10.44
C PRO A 524 9.54 53.10 11.49
N ALA A 525 9.94 53.57 12.67
CA ALA A 525 10.39 52.71 13.76
C ALA A 525 9.23 51.92 14.38
N VAL A 526 8.04 52.52 14.49
CA VAL A 526 6.80 51.82 14.89
C VAL A 526 6.46 50.73 13.88
N ARG A 527 6.44 51.05 12.58
CA ARG A 527 6.17 50.06 11.51
C ARG A 527 7.16 48.89 11.59
N LYS A 528 8.46 49.18 11.69
CA LYS A 528 9.49 48.15 11.83
C LYS A 528 9.26 47.26 13.06
N GLY A 529 8.86 47.85 14.18
CA GLY A 529 8.50 47.10 15.38
C GLY A 529 7.29 46.18 15.16
N LEU A 530 6.29 46.62 14.40
CA LEU A 530 5.15 45.78 14.02
C LEU A 530 5.55 44.65 13.08
N GLU A 531 6.34 44.93 12.03
CA GLU A 531 6.87 43.94 11.09
C GLU A 531 7.70 42.85 11.80
N GLU A 532 8.56 43.23 12.76
CA GLU A 532 9.28 42.28 13.63
C GLU A 532 8.36 41.51 14.58
N GLY A 533 7.18 42.06 14.91
CA GLY A 533 6.18 41.40 15.74
C GLY A 533 5.41 40.31 15.00
N ILE A 534 5.29 40.43 13.67
CA ILE A 534 4.54 39.51 12.81
C ILE A 534 5.30 38.23 12.53
N THR A 535 6.63 38.27 12.49
CA THR A 535 7.44 37.09 12.16
C THR A 535 7.31 35.94 13.15
N ALA A 536 6.86 36.22 14.38
CA ALA A 536 6.65 35.21 15.41
C ALA A 536 5.38 35.51 16.22
N GLY A 537 4.35 34.71 15.96
CA GLY A 537 3.06 34.70 16.65
C GLY A 537 3.16 34.26 18.11
N ILE A 538 1.99 34.15 18.74
CA ILE A 538 1.88 33.97 20.20
C ILE A 538 1.49 32.55 20.56
N LEU A 539 0.84 31.82 19.66
CA LEU A 539 0.42 30.44 19.89
C LEU A 539 1.60 29.48 19.75
N GLY A 540 2.18 29.42 18.55
CA GLY A 540 3.26 28.50 18.20
C GLY A 540 4.57 29.20 17.79
N GLY A 541 4.56 30.54 17.72
CA GLY A 541 5.70 31.31 17.24
C GLY A 541 5.79 31.33 15.71
N TYR A 542 4.70 30.98 15.02
CA TYR A 542 4.62 30.99 13.56
C TYR A 542 4.34 32.38 13.01
N PRO A 543 4.69 32.69 11.74
CA PRO A 543 4.42 34.00 11.17
C PRO A 543 2.92 34.32 11.13
N LEU A 544 2.57 35.52 11.58
CA LEU A 544 1.21 36.06 11.49
C LEU A 544 0.90 36.53 10.06
N VAL A 545 -0.27 36.18 9.54
CA VAL A 545 -0.74 36.58 8.20
C VAL A 545 -2.18 37.09 8.27
N ASP A 546 -2.56 37.88 7.26
CA ASP A 546 -3.92 38.44 7.13
C ASP A 546 -4.32 39.32 8.33
N VAL A 547 -3.40 40.20 8.74
CA VAL A 547 -3.58 41.13 9.87
C VAL A 547 -3.36 42.57 9.44
N GLY A 548 -4.34 43.43 9.73
CA GLY A 548 -4.24 44.87 9.59
C GLY A 548 -3.94 45.54 10.94
N VAL A 549 -3.11 46.57 10.93
CA VAL A 549 -2.78 47.37 12.12
C VAL A 549 -2.98 48.85 11.84
N ARG A 550 -3.86 49.47 12.61
CA ARG A 550 -4.12 50.91 12.61
C ARG A 550 -3.43 51.57 13.81
N LEU A 551 -2.50 52.48 13.52
CA LEU A 551 -1.89 53.36 14.54
C LEU A 551 -2.69 54.65 14.62
N TYR A 552 -3.40 54.90 15.73
CA TYR A 552 -4.32 56.05 15.83
C TYR A 552 -4.06 56.98 17.02
N ASP A 553 -3.27 56.58 18.03
CA ASP A 553 -2.87 57.47 19.14
C ASP A 553 -1.51 57.09 19.76
N GLY A 554 -0.96 57.94 20.62
CA GLY A 554 0.29 57.69 21.35
C GLY A 554 0.85 58.94 22.01
N SER A 555 2.08 58.87 22.52
CA SER A 555 2.77 60.05 23.04
C SER A 555 4.29 59.93 22.94
N TYR A 556 4.98 61.07 23.01
CA TYR A 556 6.43 61.12 23.03
C TYR A 556 6.95 62.05 24.13
N HIS A 557 8.23 61.88 24.50
CA HIS A 557 8.93 62.78 25.41
C HIS A 557 10.07 63.47 24.65
N PRO A 558 10.18 64.82 24.66
CA PRO A 558 11.14 65.54 23.80
C PRO A 558 12.62 65.18 23.99
N VAL A 559 13.00 64.62 25.15
CA VAL A 559 14.40 64.31 25.48
C VAL A 559 14.68 62.81 25.53
N ASP A 560 13.68 62.01 25.91
CA ASP A 560 13.84 60.59 26.20
C ASP A 560 13.25 59.68 25.09
N SER A 561 12.55 60.24 24.11
CA SER A 561 12.06 59.45 22.99
C SER A 561 13.16 59.09 22.00
N SER A 562 13.11 57.85 21.51
CA SER A 562 14.06 57.29 20.55
C SER A 562 13.38 56.28 19.65
N GLU A 563 13.93 56.04 18.46
CA GLU A 563 13.43 55.04 17.50
C GLU A 563 13.34 53.64 18.12
N ILE A 564 14.36 53.25 18.90
CA ILE A 564 14.39 51.96 19.60
C ILE A 564 13.25 51.84 20.62
N ALA A 565 12.92 52.93 21.32
CA ALA A 565 11.84 52.93 22.30
C ALA A 565 10.46 52.78 21.64
N PHE A 566 10.23 53.43 20.49
CA PHE A 566 8.99 53.30 19.73
C PHE A 566 8.84 51.94 19.04
N SER A 567 9.93 51.37 18.49
CA SER A 567 9.93 50.01 17.94
C SER A 567 9.59 48.96 19.03
N ASN A 568 10.21 49.07 20.21
CA ASN A 568 9.89 48.16 21.33
C ASN A 568 8.47 48.36 21.86
N ALA A 569 7.99 49.61 21.97
CA ALA A 569 6.61 49.89 22.37
C ALA A 569 5.61 49.26 21.38
N ALA A 570 5.89 49.34 20.07
CA ALA A 570 5.08 48.73 19.02
C ALA A 570 5.06 47.19 19.10
N ARG A 571 6.21 46.55 19.35
CA ARG A 571 6.29 45.09 19.54
C ARG A 571 5.48 44.61 20.73
N ILE A 572 5.56 45.33 21.85
CA ILE A 572 4.81 44.99 23.07
C ILE A 572 3.30 45.20 22.83
N ALA A 573 2.93 46.35 22.25
CA ALA A 573 1.54 46.65 21.89
C ALA A 573 0.95 45.60 20.95
N PHE A 574 1.68 45.20 19.91
CA PHE A 574 1.25 44.20 18.96
C PHE A 574 1.02 42.84 19.63
N LYS A 575 1.95 42.40 20.48
CA LYS A 575 1.80 41.14 21.22
C LYS A 575 0.62 41.16 22.20
N ASP A 576 0.40 42.27 22.90
CA ASP A 576 -0.75 42.41 23.80
C ASP A 576 -2.08 42.45 23.02
N ALA A 577 -2.11 43.14 21.88
CA ALA A 577 -3.29 43.18 21.00
C ALA A 577 -3.63 41.79 20.44
N VAL A 578 -2.65 41.05 19.90
CA VAL A 578 -2.85 39.71 19.32
C VAL A 578 -3.38 38.73 20.38
N LYS A 579 -2.89 38.77 21.62
CA LYS A 579 -3.45 37.96 22.73
C LYS A 579 -4.93 38.20 22.98
N ARG A 580 -5.38 39.44 22.77
CA ARG A 580 -6.78 39.85 22.98
C ARG A 580 -7.63 39.63 21.73
N ALA A 581 -7.02 39.39 20.57
CA ALA A 581 -7.68 39.31 19.28
C ALA A 581 -8.11 37.90 18.87
N ASP A 582 -8.10 36.95 19.82
CA ASP A 582 -8.49 35.56 19.59
C ASP A 582 -7.67 34.91 18.46
N PRO A 583 -6.36 34.70 18.69
CA PRO A 583 -5.48 34.18 17.66
C PRO A 583 -5.80 32.71 17.36
N ILE A 584 -5.65 32.31 16.11
CA ILE A 584 -5.84 30.94 15.63
C ILE A 584 -4.64 30.50 14.79
N LEU A 585 -4.44 29.18 14.71
CA LEU A 585 -3.50 28.58 13.77
C LEU A 585 -4.17 28.40 12.41
N LEU A 586 -3.40 28.61 11.37
CA LEU A 586 -3.74 28.30 9.99
C LEU A 586 -2.80 27.20 9.49
N GLU A 587 -3.37 26.27 8.75
CA GLU A 587 -2.63 25.22 8.04
C GLU A 587 -2.77 25.42 6.53
N PRO A 588 -1.79 24.98 5.72
CA PRO A 588 -1.88 25.05 4.28
C PRO A 588 -2.97 24.08 3.76
N ILE A 589 -3.87 24.60 2.94
CA ILE A 589 -4.88 23.80 2.22
C ILE A 589 -4.43 23.68 0.76
N MET A 590 -4.33 22.44 0.28
CA MET A 590 -3.94 22.12 -1.09
C MET A 590 -5.17 21.74 -1.90
N GLU A 591 -5.26 22.26 -3.12
CA GLU A 591 -6.20 21.75 -4.12
C GLU A 591 -5.63 20.47 -4.73
N ILE A 592 -6.37 19.36 -4.62
CA ILE A 592 -5.95 18.04 -5.10
C ILE A 592 -6.89 17.63 -6.24
N GLU A 593 -6.34 17.41 -7.42
CA GLU A 593 -7.04 16.82 -8.56
C GLU A 593 -6.64 15.35 -8.69
N VAL A 594 -7.62 14.44 -8.67
CA VAL A 594 -7.39 12.99 -8.79
C VAL A 594 -8.05 12.50 -10.07
N ILE A 595 -7.25 11.85 -10.92
CA ILE A 595 -7.71 11.20 -12.15
C ILE A 595 -7.67 9.69 -11.92
N ALA A 596 -8.82 9.03 -11.95
CA ALA A 596 -8.94 7.59 -11.80
C ALA A 596 -10.03 7.04 -12.75
N PRO A 597 -9.94 5.76 -13.16
CA PRO A 597 -11.04 5.09 -13.87
C PRO A 597 -12.32 5.08 -13.02
N ASP A 598 -13.48 5.03 -13.68
CA ASP A 598 -14.80 5.17 -13.03
C ASP A 598 -15.03 4.16 -11.89
N ASP A 599 -14.55 2.92 -12.06
CA ASP A 599 -14.67 1.83 -11.08
C ASP A 599 -13.97 2.13 -9.74
N TYR A 600 -12.96 3.03 -9.74
CA TYR A 600 -12.20 3.39 -8.56
C TYR A 600 -12.70 4.67 -7.88
N LEU A 601 -13.51 5.50 -8.56
CA LEU A 601 -14.04 6.75 -8.00
C LEU A 601 -14.89 6.49 -6.74
N GLY A 602 -15.69 5.42 -6.76
CA GLY A 602 -16.52 5.01 -5.62
C GLY A 602 -15.69 4.54 -4.41
N LYS A 603 -14.59 3.82 -4.66
CA LYS A 603 -13.69 3.28 -3.61
C LYS A 603 -12.81 4.35 -2.96
N MET A 604 -12.54 5.46 -3.66
CA MET A 604 -11.75 6.58 -3.14
C MET A 604 -12.52 7.48 -2.17
N ALA A 605 -13.85 7.46 -2.17
CA ALA A 605 -14.68 8.17 -1.22
C ALA A 605 -15.01 7.26 -0.02
N LYS A 606 -14.60 7.62 1.21
CA LYS A 606 -15.06 6.91 2.42
C LYS A 606 -16.57 7.08 2.55
N ALA A 607 -17.33 6.00 2.41
CA ALA A 607 -18.76 6.00 2.66
C ALA A 607 -19.06 6.35 4.13
N LYS A 608 -20.07 7.19 4.37
CA LYS A 608 -20.60 7.43 5.72
C LYS A 608 -21.50 6.26 6.09
N PHE A 609 -21.33 5.69 7.27
CA PHE A 609 -22.23 4.65 7.74
C PHE A 609 -23.49 5.30 8.32
N GLU A 610 -24.65 4.97 7.75
CA GLU A 610 -25.96 5.36 8.30
C GLU A 610 -26.57 4.18 9.04
N ARG A 611 -26.86 4.37 10.33
CA ARG A 611 -27.53 3.36 11.18
C ARG A 611 -29.01 3.26 10.82
N THR A 612 -29.35 2.35 9.89
CA THR A 612 -30.72 2.10 9.46
C THR A 612 -31.36 0.86 10.10
N LYS A 613 -30.56 -0.13 10.53
CA LYS A 613 -31.02 -1.42 11.08
C LYS A 613 -30.41 -1.72 12.47
N PRO A 614 -31.06 -2.55 13.32
CA PRO A 614 -30.48 -3.06 14.56
C PRO A 614 -29.18 -3.84 14.31
N HIS A 615 -28.17 -3.63 15.17
CA HIS A 615 -26.85 -4.23 15.04
C HIS A 615 -26.67 -5.42 15.99
N VAL A 616 -26.42 -6.60 15.43
CA VAL A 616 -26.29 -7.86 16.17
C VAL A 616 -24.93 -8.48 15.88
N ASN A 617 -24.21 -8.87 16.94
CA ASN A 617 -22.93 -9.56 16.81
C ASN A 617 -23.19 -11.06 16.90
N ILE A 618 -22.81 -11.81 15.87
CA ILE A 618 -22.92 -13.27 15.86
C ILE A 618 -21.56 -13.90 15.60
N GLY A 619 -21.39 -15.17 15.94
CA GLY A 619 -20.16 -15.87 15.55
C GLY A 619 -20.33 -17.36 15.36
N THR A 620 -19.40 -17.95 14.62
CA THR A 620 -19.39 -19.38 14.26
C THR A 620 -18.51 -20.17 15.20
N ILE A 621 -19.06 -21.21 15.83
CA ILE A 621 -18.36 -22.11 16.77
C ILE A 621 -18.53 -23.57 16.36
N GLY A 622 -17.58 -24.44 16.69
CA GLY A 622 -17.62 -25.86 16.30
C GLY A 622 -16.25 -26.49 16.10
N HIS A 623 -16.21 -27.79 15.81
CA HIS A 623 -14.97 -28.56 15.59
C HIS A 623 -14.13 -28.01 14.41
N VAL A 624 -12.82 -28.27 14.43
CA VAL A 624 -11.96 -28.10 13.24
C VAL A 624 -12.53 -28.97 12.10
N ASP A 625 -12.45 -28.51 10.86
CA ASP A 625 -12.95 -29.22 9.66
C ASP A 625 -14.48 -29.38 9.51
N HIS A 626 -15.31 -28.90 10.45
CA HIS A 626 -16.77 -28.84 10.25
C HIS A 626 -17.21 -27.73 9.27
N GLY A 627 -16.27 -26.95 8.73
CA GLY A 627 -16.52 -25.94 7.69
C GLY A 627 -17.03 -24.60 8.21
N LYS A 628 -16.56 -24.14 9.38
CA LYS A 628 -16.91 -22.82 9.96
C LYS A 628 -16.59 -21.66 9.02
N THR A 629 -15.34 -21.57 8.58
CA THR A 629 -14.88 -20.50 7.67
C THR A 629 -15.55 -20.58 6.31
N THR A 630 -15.80 -21.80 5.80
CA THR A 630 -16.58 -22.03 4.59
C THR A 630 -18.01 -21.49 4.73
N LEU A 631 -18.65 -21.72 5.88
CA LEU A 631 -19.99 -21.19 6.16
C LEU A 631 -19.99 -19.66 6.24
N THR A 632 -19.02 -19.05 6.92
CA THR A 632 -18.88 -17.59 7.00
C THR A 632 -18.70 -16.97 5.62
N ALA A 633 -17.88 -17.57 4.76
CA ALA A 633 -17.72 -17.15 3.37
C ALA A 633 -19.02 -17.29 2.57
N ALA A 634 -19.74 -18.41 2.71
CA ALA A 634 -21.00 -18.67 2.04
C ALA A 634 -22.09 -17.65 2.41
N ILE A 635 -22.25 -17.36 3.71
CA ILE A 635 -23.22 -16.34 4.19
C ILE A 635 -22.91 -14.98 3.58
N THR A 636 -21.63 -14.58 3.60
CA THR A 636 -21.20 -13.28 3.10
C THR A 636 -21.46 -13.14 1.60
N MET A 637 -21.14 -14.18 0.82
CA MET A 637 -21.31 -14.16 -0.63
C MET A 637 -22.79 -14.15 -1.03
N VAL A 638 -23.62 -15.01 -0.41
CA VAL A 638 -25.06 -15.08 -0.71
C VAL A 638 -25.77 -13.78 -0.35
N LEU A 639 -25.49 -13.20 0.82
CA LEU A 639 -26.13 -11.94 1.24
C LEU A 639 -25.62 -10.72 0.47
N SER A 640 -24.35 -10.73 0.03
CA SER A 640 -23.81 -9.69 -0.87
C SER A 640 -24.54 -9.69 -2.21
N ASN A 641 -24.75 -10.87 -2.81
CA ASN A 641 -25.50 -11.00 -4.05
C ASN A 641 -26.99 -10.67 -3.89
N LEU A 642 -27.58 -10.97 -2.74
CA LEU A 642 -29.00 -10.67 -2.46
C LEU A 642 -29.27 -9.18 -2.27
N SER A 643 -28.40 -8.47 -1.56
CA SER A 643 -28.57 -7.05 -1.24
C SER A 643 -28.03 -6.11 -2.33
N GLY A 644 -27.18 -6.60 -3.22
CA GLY A 644 -26.46 -5.79 -4.21
C GLY A 644 -25.35 -4.92 -3.60
N ASN A 645 -25.04 -5.11 -2.31
CA ASN A 645 -23.94 -4.45 -1.62
C ASN A 645 -22.67 -5.31 -1.72
N GLU A 646 -21.53 -4.71 -2.05
CA GLU A 646 -20.23 -5.41 -2.01
C GLU A 646 -19.80 -5.62 -0.55
N TYR A 647 -20.12 -6.79 0.02
CA TYR A 647 -19.59 -7.25 1.32
C TYR A 647 -18.42 -8.22 1.17
N VAL A 648 -18.05 -8.55 -0.08
CA VAL A 648 -17.19 -9.69 -0.39
C VAL A 648 -15.77 -9.48 0.17
N LYS A 649 -15.49 -10.18 1.27
CA LYS A 649 -14.15 -10.70 1.55
C LYS A 649 -14.06 -12.11 0.99
N THR A 650 -13.05 -12.40 0.18
CA THR A 650 -12.86 -13.77 -0.35
C THR A 650 -12.44 -14.71 0.78
N TYR A 651 -12.65 -16.03 0.61
CA TYR A 651 -12.18 -17.05 1.56
C TYR A 651 -10.67 -16.86 1.91
N GLU A 652 -9.87 -16.43 0.93
CA GLU A 652 -8.45 -16.15 1.06
C GLU A 652 -8.09 -14.87 1.84
N GLU A 653 -9.03 -13.94 1.98
CA GLU A 653 -8.93 -12.68 2.73
C GLU A 653 -9.45 -12.78 4.17
N ILE A 654 -10.32 -13.76 4.44
CA ILE A 654 -10.72 -14.14 5.80
C ILE A 654 -9.56 -14.88 6.48
N ASP A 655 -8.79 -15.68 5.70
CA ASP A 655 -7.63 -16.46 6.11
C ASP A 655 -6.30 -15.68 5.89
N ALA A 656 -6.20 -14.50 6.51
CA ALA A 656 -5.20 -13.49 6.13
C ALA A 656 -3.79 -13.69 6.73
N ALA A 657 -3.58 -14.59 7.71
CA ALA A 657 -2.24 -14.80 8.27
C ALA A 657 -1.46 -15.90 7.51
N PRO A 658 -0.17 -15.68 7.15
CA PRO A 658 0.66 -16.66 6.45
C PRO A 658 0.78 -18.02 7.17
N GLU A 659 0.73 -18.01 8.50
CA GLU A 659 0.79 -19.21 9.36
C GLU A 659 -0.54 -20.01 9.39
N GLU A 660 -1.67 -19.37 9.08
CA GLU A 660 -3.00 -20.01 8.98
C GLU A 660 -3.12 -20.82 7.68
N LYS A 661 -2.66 -20.23 6.56
CA LYS A 661 -2.61 -20.88 5.23
C LYS A 661 -1.71 -22.12 5.17
N GLU A 662 -0.61 -22.15 5.91
CA GLU A 662 0.28 -23.31 5.97
C GLU A 662 -0.27 -24.47 6.81
N ARG A 663 -1.21 -24.22 7.73
CA ARG A 663 -1.71 -25.21 8.71
C ARG A 663 -3.20 -25.55 8.61
N GLY A 664 -3.98 -24.80 7.84
CA GLY A 664 -5.42 -25.03 7.66
C GLY A 664 -6.26 -24.78 8.92
N ILE A 665 -5.78 -23.94 9.83
CA ILE A 665 -6.46 -23.61 11.10
C ILE A 665 -6.60 -22.10 11.25
N THR A 666 -7.79 -21.63 11.61
CA THR A 666 -8.03 -20.23 12.01
C THR A 666 -7.30 -19.97 13.33
N ILE A 667 -6.45 -18.94 13.39
CA ILE A 667 -5.63 -18.57 14.55
C ILE A 667 -6.15 -17.25 15.15
N ASN A 668 -6.50 -16.26 14.32
CA ASN A 668 -7.07 -14.97 14.73
C ASN A 668 -8.57 -14.87 14.41
N THR A 669 -9.34 -14.17 15.25
CA THR A 669 -10.77 -13.90 15.00
C THR A 669 -10.94 -12.96 13.81
N ALA A 670 -11.57 -13.45 12.74
CA ALA A 670 -11.90 -12.63 11.58
C ALA A 670 -13.29 -11.99 11.76
N HIS A 671 -13.36 -10.66 11.57
CA HIS A 671 -14.62 -9.92 11.55
C HIS A 671 -15.12 -9.74 10.11
N VAL A 672 -16.33 -10.22 9.85
CA VAL A 672 -17.04 -10.11 8.56
C VAL A 672 -18.39 -9.44 8.78
N GLU A 673 -18.91 -8.78 7.76
CA GLU A 673 -20.17 -8.05 7.86
C GLU A 673 -21.12 -8.44 6.73
N TYR A 674 -22.40 -8.44 7.05
CA TYR A 674 -23.47 -8.60 6.09
C TYR A 674 -24.78 -8.12 6.72
N GLU A 675 -25.80 -7.92 5.91
CA GLU A 675 -27.12 -7.52 6.39
C GLU A 675 -28.20 -8.44 5.84
N THR A 676 -29.25 -8.63 6.63
CA THR A 676 -30.53 -9.14 6.16
C THR A 676 -31.48 -7.96 5.92
N GLU A 677 -32.72 -8.23 5.50
CA GLU A 677 -33.74 -7.18 5.42
C GLU A 677 -33.99 -6.52 6.79
N ASN A 678 -33.86 -7.28 7.89
CA ASN A 678 -34.24 -6.84 9.22
C ASN A 678 -33.06 -6.33 10.06
N ARG A 679 -31.85 -6.85 9.87
CA ARG A 679 -30.72 -6.66 10.81
C ARG A 679 -29.39 -6.46 10.10
N HIS A 680 -28.47 -5.79 10.79
CA HIS A 680 -27.07 -5.69 10.41
C HIS A 680 -26.24 -6.60 11.31
N TYR A 681 -25.45 -7.49 10.71
CA TYR A 681 -24.66 -8.47 11.43
C TYR A 681 -23.17 -8.14 11.37
N ALA A 682 -22.53 -8.16 12.54
CA ALA A 682 -21.08 -8.30 12.63
C ALA A 682 -20.75 -9.74 13.04
N HIS A 683 -20.16 -10.49 12.14
CA HIS A 683 -19.83 -11.89 12.30
C HIS A 683 -18.40 -12.05 12.80
N VAL A 684 -18.20 -12.84 13.86
CA VAL A 684 -16.90 -13.25 14.39
C VAL A 684 -16.65 -14.73 14.09
N ASP A 685 -15.67 -15.05 13.25
CA ASP A 685 -15.29 -16.47 13.03
C ASP A 685 -14.36 -16.93 14.16
N CYS A 686 -14.84 -17.84 15.02
CA CYS A 686 -14.06 -18.31 16.16
C CYS A 686 -13.18 -19.52 15.78
N PRO A 687 -11.92 -19.55 16.26
CA PRO A 687 -11.01 -20.65 15.97
C PRO A 687 -11.48 -21.95 16.62
N GLY A 688 -11.40 -23.07 15.88
CA GLY A 688 -11.88 -24.37 16.34
C GLY A 688 -10.88 -25.25 17.07
N HIS A 689 -9.59 -24.90 17.01
CA HIS A 689 -8.51 -25.78 17.49
C HIS A 689 -8.28 -25.59 19.01
N ALA A 690 -8.04 -26.69 19.73
CA ALA A 690 -7.95 -26.72 21.21
C ALA A 690 -6.88 -25.76 21.79
N ASP A 691 -5.79 -25.53 21.05
CA ASP A 691 -4.72 -24.61 21.47
C ASP A 691 -5.11 -23.12 21.42
N TYR A 692 -6.22 -22.77 20.75
CA TYR A 692 -6.67 -21.37 20.51
C TYR A 692 -7.97 -21.00 21.22
N ILE A 693 -8.38 -21.79 22.23
CA ILE A 693 -9.55 -21.52 23.09
C ILE A 693 -9.50 -20.11 23.70
N LYS A 694 -8.30 -19.54 23.91
CA LYS A 694 -8.13 -18.15 24.38
C LYS A 694 -8.87 -17.15 23.51
N ASN A 695 -8.74 -17.29 22.20
CA ASN A 695 -9.29 -16.38 21.20
C ASN A 695 -10.80 -16.65 21.01
N MET A 696 -11.23 -17.90 21.22
CA MET A 696 -12.65 -18.28 21.25
C MET A 696 -13.40 -17.67 22.45
N ILE A 697 -12.81 -17.63 23.65
CA ILE A 697 -13.42 -16.98 24.83
C ILE A 697 -13.58 -15.47 24.62
N THR A 698 -12.56 -14.81 24.09
CA THR A 698 -12.62 -13.36 23.78
C THR A 698 -13.67 -13.07 22.72
N GLY A 699 -13.72 -13.86 21.64
CA GLY A 699 -14.74 -13.71 20.60
C GLY A 699 -16.16 -14.02 21.08
N ALA A 700 -16.36 -15.11 21.83
CA ALA A 700 -17.67 -15.55 22.30
C ALA A 700 -18.27 -14.63 23.37
N ALA A 701 -17.45 -13.98 24.20
CA ALA A 701 -17.91 -12.95 25.13
C ALA A 701 -18.48 -11.70 24.43
N GLN A 702 -18.17 -11.49 23.14
CA GLN A 702 -18.67 -10.38 22.35
C GLN A 702 -19.97 -10.70 21.57
N MET A 703 -20.43 -11.97 21.59
CA MET A 703 -21.55 -12.45 20.79
C MET A 703 -22.91 -12.21 21.47
N ASP A 704 -23.87 -11.72 20.69
CA ASP A 704 -25.28 -11.64 21.08
C ASP A 704 -26.03 -12.96 20.75
N GLY A 705 -25.44 -13.79 19.88
CA GLY A 705 -25.80 -15.18 19.64
C GLY A 705 -24.71 -15.89 18.82
N ALA A 706 -24.75 -17.23 18.72
CA ALA A 706 -23.75 -17.97 17.94
C ALA A 706 -24.36 -19.07 17.06
N ILE A 707 -23.68 -19.35 15.96
CA ILE A 707 -23.99 -20.44 15.02
C ILE A 707 -23.09 -21.62 15.37
N LEU A 708 -23.67 -22.71 15.86
CA LEU A 708 -22.98 -23.97 16.12
C LEU A 708 -22.92 -24.78 14.82
N VAL A 709 -21.71 -24.94 14.28
CA VAL A 709 -21.46 -25.67 13.04
C VAL A 709 -21.07 -27.11 13.35
N VAL A 710 -21.89 -28.06 12.89
CA VAL A 710 -21.67 -29.50 13.05
C VAL A 710 -21.65 -30.16 11.68
N SER A 711 -20.66 -31.02 11.42
CA SER A 711 -20.64 -31.82 10.19
C SER A 711 -21.73 -32.88 10.27
N ALA A 712 -22.63 -32.89 9.30
CA ALA A 712 -23.68 -33.90 9.15
C ALA A 712 -23.12 -35.33 9.02
N ALA A 713 -21.90 -35.48 8.50
CA ALA A 713 -21.23 -36.76 8.35
C ALA A 713 -20.56 -37.27 9.64
N ASP A 714 -20.11 -36.36 10.51
CA ASP A 714 -19.28 -36.70 11.67
C ASP A 714 -20.02 -36.57 13.02
N GLY A 715 -21.07 -35.76 13.09
CA GLY A 715 -21.83 -35.49 14.30
C GLY A 715 -21.07 -34.67 15.36
N PRO A 716 -21.59 -34.63 16.61
CA PRO A 716 -20.97 -33.85 17.69
C PRO A 716 -19.66 -34.48 18.20
N MET A 717 -18.54 -33.87 17.82
CA MET A 717 -17.19 -34.23 18.26
C MET A 717 -16.86 -33.73 19.68
N PRO A 718 -15.79 -34.25 20.35
CA PRO A 718 -15.37 -33.78 21.67
C PRO A 718 -15.17 -32.26 21.76
N GLN A 719 -14.59 -31.64 20.72
CA GLN A 719 -14.45 -30.19 20.67
C GLN A 719 -15.80 -29.48 20.56
N THR A 720 -16.80 -30.05 19.89
CA THR A 720 -18.16 -29.49 19.83
C THR A 720 -18.73 -29.34 21.25
N ARG A 721 -18.53 -30.33 22.12
CA ARG A 721 -18.96 -30.28 23.53
C ARG A 721 -18.24 -29.17 24.30
N GLU A 722 -16.94 -29.04 24.08
CA GLU A 722 -16.12 -27.98 24.68
C GLU A 722 -16.59 -26.58 24.24
N HIS A 723 -16.91 -26.38 22.96
CA HIS A 723 -17.41 -25.10 22.46
C HIS A 723 -18.80 -24.75 23.03
N VAL A 724 -19.70 -25.73 23.18
CA VAL A 724 -21.02 -25.53 23.79
C VAL A 724 -20.88 -25.17 25.27
N LEU A 725 -20.02 -25.87 26.00
CA LEU A 725 -19.72 -25.57 27.40
C LEU A 725 -19.14 -24.16 27.56
N LEU A 726 -18.17 -23.77 26.72
CA LEU A 726 -17.57 -22.44 26.75
C LEU A 726 -18.58 -21.34 26.41
N ALA A 727 -19.42 -21.55 25.37
CA ALA A 727 -20.49 -20.62 25.01
C ALA A 727 -21.46 -20.41 26.19
N ARG A 728 -21.78 -21.47 26.94
CA ARG A 728 -22.59 -21.34 28.16
C ARG A 728 -21.88 -20.56 29.26
N GLN A 729 -20.58 -20.83 29.48
CA GLN A 729 -19.78 -20.18 30.52
C GLN A 729 -19.58 -18.68 30.28
N VAL A 730 -19.39 -18.26 29.03
CA VAL A 730 -19.33 -16.84 28.64
C VAL A 730 -20.71 -16.20 28.46
N ASN A 731 -21.77 -16.97 28.73
CA ASN A 731 -23.17 -16.54 28.72
C ASN A 731 -23.66 -16.05 27.34
N VAL A 732 -23.32 -16.79 26.28
CA VAL A 732 -23.91 -16.57 24.94
C VAL A 732 -25.43 -16.73 25.05
N PRO A 733 -26.24 -15.70 24.73
CA PRO A 733 -27.67 -15.70 25.02
C PRO A 733 -28.48 -16.73 24.24
N SER A 734 -28.09 -17.01 22.99
CA SER A 734 -28.84 -17.88 22.07
C SER A 734 -27.93 -18.58 21.07
N LEU A 735 -28.31 -19.78 20.65
CA LEU A 735 -27.61 -20.59 19.65
C LEU A 735 -28.56 -20.96 18.50
N VAL A 736 -28.02 -21.02 17.30
CA VAL A 736 -28.63 -21.63 16.10
C VAL A 736 -27.68 -22.71 15.59
N VAL A 737 -28.19 -23.86 15.15
CA VAL A 737 -27.33 -24.96 14.66
C VAL A 737 -27.37 -25.02 13.14
N PHE A 738 -26.19 -25.17 12.53
CA PHE A 738 -26.05 -25.49 11.11
C PHE A 738 -25.38 -26.85 10.94
N LEU A 739 -26.12 -27.84 10.43
CA LEU A 739 -25.61 -29.14 10.02
C LEU A 739 -25.03 -29.02 8.62
N ASN A 740 -23.71 -28.80 8.56
CA ASN A 740 -22.97 -28.58 7.33
C ASN A 740 -22.56 -29.89 6.65
N LYS A 741 -22.15 -29.84 5.38
CA LYS A 741 -21.76 -31.01 4.57
C LYS A 741 -22.90 -32.03 4.38
N ALA A 742 -24.15 -31.59 4.36
CA ALA A 742 -25.29 -32.46 4.10
C ALA A 742 -25.19 -33.15 2.72
N ASP A 743 -24.45 -32.57 1.77
CA ASP A 743 -24.16 -33.15 0.45
C ASP A 743 -23.31 -34.43 0.51
N MET A 744 -22.62 -34.68 1.62
CA MET A 744 -21.80 -35.89 1.83
C MET A 744 -22.57 -37.02 2.50
N VAL A 745 -23.86 -36.81 2.82
CA VAL A 745 -24.70 -37.77 3.53
C VAL A 745 -25.90 -38.13 2.65
N ASP A 746 -25.86 -39.34 2.09
CA ASP A 746 -26.93 -39.87 1.22
C ASP A 746 -28.11 -40.50 2.00
N ASP A 747 -27.99 -40.65 3.32
CA ASP A 747 -28.95 -41.35 4.20
C ASP A 747 -29.69 -40.38 5.14
N GLU A 748 -31.00 -40.22 4.93
CA GLU A 748 -31.86 -39.33 5.70
C GLU A 748 -31.99 -39.76 7.18
N GLU A 749 -31.90 -41.07 7.48
CA GLU A 749 -31.93 -41.58 8.86
C GLU A 749 -30.67 -41.18 9.65
N LEU A 750 -29.54 -41.02 8.96
CA LEU A 750 -28.28 -40.59 9.58
C LEU A 750 -28.31 -39.10 9.95
N LEU A 751 -28.92 -38.27 9.11
CA LEU A 751 -29.12 -36.84 9.39
C LEU A 751 -30.01 -36.62 10.62
N GLU A 752 -31.13 -37.34 10.71
CA GLU A 752 -32.03 -37.29 11.87
C GLU A 752 -31.33 -37.76 13.15
N LEU A 753 -30.48 -38.78 13.07
CA LEU A 753 -29.70 -39.26 14.21
C LEU A 753 -28.71 -38.22 14.70
N VAL A 754 -27.95 -37.60 13.79
CA VAL A 754 -26.96 -36.56 14.14
C VAL A 754 -27.66 -35.33 14.73
N GLU A 755 -28.80 -34.92 14.18
CA GLU A 755 -29.60 -33.85 14.76
C GLU A 755 -30.01 -34.18 16.20
N LEU A 756 -30.51 -35.40 16.45
CA LEU A 756 -30.91 -35.85 17.79
C LEU A 756 -29.73 -35.81 18.78
N GLU A 757 -28.54 -36.27 18.37
CA GLU A 757 -27.34 -36.22 19.21
C GLU A 757 -26.92 -34.78 19.56
N VAL A 758 -27.06 -33.83 18.62
CA VAL A 758 -26.78 -32.42 18.87
C VAL A 758 -27.80 -31.82 19.84
N ARG A 759 -29.09 -32.16 19.70
CA ARG A 759 -30.15 -31.69 20.62
C ARG A 759 -29.95 -32.21 22.05
N GLU A 760 -29.57 -33.48 22.19
CA GLU A 760 -29.23 -34.07 23.49
C GLU A 760 -28.02 -33.36 24.12
N LEU A 761 -26.98 -33.10 23.33
CA LEU A 761 -25.80 -32.34 23.78
C LEU A 761 -26.15 -30.94 24.27
N LEU A 762 -26.97 -30.20 23.52
CA LEU A 762 -27.39 -28.85 23.90
C LEU A 762 -28.18 -28.86 25.22
N SER A 763 -29.05 -29.87 25.39
CA SER A 763 -29.85 -30.04 26.60
C SER A 763 -28.99 -30.40 27.82
N GLU A 764 -27.95 -31.22 27.63
CA GLU A 764 -26.96 -31.56 28.68
C GLU A 764 -26.29 -30.31 29.28
N TYR A 765 -26.00 -29.30 28.44
CA TYR A 765 -25.36 -28.06 28.84
C TYR A 765 -26.34 -26.88 29.05
N GLU A 766 -27.61 -27.20 29.36
CA GLU A 766 -28.66 -26.23 29.72
C GLU A 766 -29.06 -25.22 28.63
N PHE A 767 -28.80 -25.52 27.37
CA PHE A 767 -29.46 -24.84 26.26
C PHE A 767 -30.80 -25.52 25.95
N PRO A 768 -31.81 -24.80 25.41
CA PRO A 768 -33.10 -25.37 25.05
C PRO A 768 -32.99 -26.23 23.78
N GLY A 769 -32.34 -27.40 23.87
CA GLY A 769 -32.01 -28.25 22.72
C GLY A 769 -33.20 -28.69 21.89
N ASP A 770 -34.37 -28.86 22.50
CA ASP A 770 -35.62 -29.21 21.80
C ASP A 770 -36.19 -28.06 20.96
N ASP A 771 -35.93 -26.80 21.35
CA ASP A 771 -36.52 -25.62 20.72
C ASP A 771 -35.55 -24.87 19.78
N ILE A 772 -34.24 -25.11 19.90
CA ILE A 772 -33.23 -24.46 19.06
C ILE A 772 -33.43 -24.81 17.57
N PRO A 773 -33.43 -23.81 16.66
CA PRO A 773 -33.46 -24.07 15.22
C PRO A 773 -32.22 -24.83 14.75
N VAL A 774 -32.45 -25.89 13.97
CA VAL A 774 -31.42 -26.69 13.31
C VAL A 774 -31.68 -26.63 11.81
N ILE A 775 -30.69 -26.18 11.04
CA ILE A 775 -30.76 -26.02 9.59
C ILE A 775 -29.69 -26.92 8.96
N SER A 776 -30.05 -27.69 7.95
CA SER A 776 -29.14 -28.63 7.28
C SER A 776 -28.83 -28.17 5.86
N GLY A 777 -27.56 -28.21 5.45
CA GLY A 777 -27.16 -27.80 4.10
C GLY A 777 -25.68 -27.98 3.79
N SER A 778 -25.24 -27.43 2.65
CA SER A 778 -23.84 -27.43 2.22
C SER A 778 -23.35 -26.02 1.94
N ALA A 779 -22.48 -25.50 2.82
CA ALA A 779 -21.83 -24.21 2.58
C ALA A 779 -20.93 -24.24 1.34
N LEU A 780 -20.34 -25.39 0.99
CA LEU A 780 -19.47 -25.54 -0.17
C LEU A 780 -20.26 -25.41 -1.49
N GLN A 781 -21.42 -26.09 -1.60
CA GLN A 781 -22.25 -25.98 -2.81
C GLN A 781 -22.83 -24.57 -2.99
N ALA A 782 -23.20 -23.90 -1.90
CA ALA A 782 -23.58 -22.49 -1.95
C ALA A 782 -22.45 -21.63 -2.53
N MET A 783 -21.20 -21.91 -2.15
CA MET A 783 -20.03 -21.22 -2.70
C MET A 783 -19.79 -21.53 -4.18
N GLU A 784 -19.85 -22.80 -4.58
CA GLU A 784 -19.63 -23.26 -5.95
C GLU A 784 -20.68 -22.73 -6.93
N SER A 785 -21.89 -22.44 -6.45
CA SER A 785 -22.95 -21.82 -7.26
C SER A 785 -22.72 -20.33 -7.57
N GLY A 786 -21.61 -19.75 -7.11
CA GLY A 786 -21.35 -18.31 -7.19
C GLY A 786 -22.18 -17.48 -6.21
N GLY A 787 -22.90 -18.13 -5.28
CA GLY A 787 -23.71 -17.47 -4.26
C GLY A 787 -24.97 -16.84 -4.81
N ASP A 788 -25.50 -17.34 -5.93
CA ASP A 788 -26.75 -16.86 -6.51
C ASP A 788 -27.92 -17.16 -5.53
N PRO A 789 -28.60 -16.13 -4.99
CA PRO A 789 -29.70 -16.34 -4.04
C PRO A 789 -30.89 -17.10 -4.62
N SER A 790 -30.98 -17.23 -5.95
CA SER A 790 -32.00 -18.02 -6.64
C SER A 790 -31.64 -19.50 -6.83
N ALA A 791 -30.38 -19.88 -6.57
CA ALA A 791 -29.93 -21.26 -6.66
C ALA A 791 -30.40 -22.07 -5.45
N GLU A 792 -30.84 -23.31 -5.69
CA GLU A 792 -31.28 -24.25 -4.65
C GLU A 792 -30.20 -24.49 -3.59
N ALA A 793 -28.93 -24.49 -4.00
CA ALA A 793 -27.77 -24.65 -3.10
C ALA A 793 -27.62 -23.50 -2.07
N CYS A 794 -28.15 -22.31 -2.34
CA CYS A 794 -28.06 -21.15 -1.44
C CYS A 794 -29.25 -21.05 -0.47
N GLN A 795 -30.32 -21.81 -0.70
CA GLN A 795 -31.53 -21.78 0.12
C GLN A 795 -31.27 -22.10 1.61
N PRO A 796 -30.45 -23.10 1.99
CA PRO A 796 -30.14 -23.38 3.39
C PRO A 796 -29.41 -22.23 4.10
N ILE A 797 -28.62 -21.42 3.37
CA ILE A 797 -27.93 -20.26 3.92
C ILE A 797 -28.94 -19.14 4.24
N LEU A 798 -29.92 -18.92 3.36
CA LEU A 798 -31.01 -17.97 3.60
C LEU A 798 -31.89 -18.39 4.78
N GLU A 799 -32.21 -19.68 4.90
CA GLU A 799 -32.98 -20.24 6.01
C GLU A 799 -32.23 -20.13 7.34
N LEU A 800 -30.92 -20.37 7.34
CA LEU A 800 -30.06 -20.16 8.52
C LEU A 800 -30.11 -18.69 8.98
N MET A 801 -30.02 -17.74 8.04
CA MET A 801 -30.04 -16.32 8.39
C MET A 801 -31.42 -15.83 8.83
N GLN A 802 -32.48 -16.38 8.26
CA GLN A 802 -33.85 -16.15 8.76
C GLN A 802 -34.02 -16.68 10.19
N ALA A 803 -33.50 -17.88 10.48
CA ALA A 803 -33.51 -18.42 11.83
C ALA A 803 -32.71 -17.57 12.82
N CYS A 804 -31.59 -16.97 12.39
CA CYS A 804 -30.84 -16.02 13.20
C CYS A 804 -31.65 -14.73 13.48
N ASP A 805 -32.36 -14.20 12.48
CA ASP A 805 -33.25 -13.04 12.65
C ASP A 805 -34.37 -13.32 13.66
N ASP A 806 -34.96 -14.50 13.61
CA ASP A 806 -36.13 -14.86 14.43
C ASP A 806 -35.76 -15.32 15.85
N TRP A 807 -34.65 -16.05 16.01
CA TRP A 807 -34.30 -16.75 17.25
C TRP A 807 -33.28 -16.01 18.13
N ILE A 808 -32.38 -15.22 17.54
CA ILE A 808 -31.42 -14.44 18.33
C ILE A 808 -32.13 -13.17 18.80
N PRO A 809 -32.24 -12.91 20.11
CA PRO A 809 -32.92 -11.72 20.61
C PRO A 809 -32.15 -10.45 20.25
N GLU A 810 -32.87 -9.35 20.03
CA GLU A 810 -32.22 -8.05 19.89
C GLU A 810 -31.49 -7.69 21.20
N PRO A 811 -30.20 -7.37 21.15
CA PRO A 811 -29.42 -7.11 22.35
C PRO A 811 -29.86 -5.78 22.99
N VAL A 812 -30.21 -5.82 24.28
CA VAL A 812 -30.44 -4.61 25.06
C VAL A 812 -29.08 -3.98 25.36
N ARG A 813 -28.81 -2.82 24.76
CA ARG A 813 -27.54 -2.11 24.90
C ARG A 813 -27.61 -1.07 26.03
N ASP A 814 -26.60 -1.05 26.89
CA ASP A 814 -26.47 -0.10 28.02
C ASP A 814 -26.00 1.29 27.54
N ILE A 815 -26.81 1.94 26.71
CA ILE A 815 -26.47 3.22 26.05
C ILE A 815 -26.49 4.40 27.04
N ASP A 816 -27.32 4.33 28.08
CA ASP A 816 -27.48 5.42 29.06
C ASP A 816 -26.40 5.46 30.14
N ARG A 817 -25.53 4.44 30.20
CA ARG A 817 -24.41 4.38 31.15
C ARG A 817 -23.19 5.16 30.62
N PRO A 818 -22.26 5.60 31.48
CA PRO A 818 -21.04 6.26 31.03
C PRO A 818 -20.23 5.38 30.07
N TYR A 819 -19.66 6.01 29.02
CA TYR A 819 -18.88 5.33 27.98
C TYR A 819 -17.73 4.50 28.56
N LEU A 820 -17.61 3.26 28.09
CA LEU A 820 -16.47 2.38 28.37
C LEU A 820 -16.23 1.43 27.20
N MET A 821 -14.99 1.37 26.72
CA MET A 821 -14.53 0.49 25.65
C MET A 821 -13.15 -0.09 26.02
N PRO A 822 -13.01 -1.42 26.17
CA PRO A 822 -11.72 -2.06 26.36
C PRO A 822 -10.83 -1.92 25.12
N VAL A 823 -9.53 -1.74 25.34
CA VAL A 823 -8.56 -1.68 24.24
C VAL A 823 -8.22 -3.10 23.78
N GLU A 824 -8.59 -3.41 22.54
CA GLU A 824 -8.32 -4.69 21.89
C GLU A 824 -7.15 -4.62 20.93
N ASP A 825 -7.06 -3.58 20.10
CA ASP A 825 -5.91 -3.38 19.21
C ASP A 825 -5.57 -1.91 19.02
N ILE A 826 -4.35 -1.65 18.56
CA ILE A 826 -3.78 -0.31 18.49
C ILE A 826 -3.05 -0.14 17.17
N PHE A 827 -3.50 0.82 16.38
CA PHE A 827 -2.91 1.20 15.11
C PHE A 827 -2.43 2.64 15.17
N SER A 828 -1.31 2.93 14.55
CA SER A 828 -0.83 4.31 14.37
C SER A 828 -1.17 4.76 12.96
N ILE A 829 -1.91 5.85 12.81
CA ILE A 829 -2.10 6.51 11.51
C ILE A 829 -1.13 7.67 11.43
N THR A 830 -0.16 7.55 10.53
CA THR A 830 0.83 8.56 10.21
C THR A 830 0.14 9.92 9.97
N GLY A 831 0.43 10.90 10.82
CA GLY A 831 -0.09 12.27 10.72
C GLY A 831 -1.50 12.52 11.29
N ARG A 832 -2.24 11.49 11.74
CA ARG A 832 -3.58 11.66 12.34
C ARG A 832 -3.68 11.27 13.82
N GLY A 833 -2.75 10.44 14.31
CA GLY A 833 -2.69 10.00 15.71
C GLY A 833 -2.87 8.50 15.86
N THR A 834 -3.15 8.06 17.09
CA THR A 834 -3.31 6.64 17.43
C THR A 834 -4.78 6.25 17.34
N VAL A 835 -5.08 5.16 16.64
CA VAL A 835 -6.40 4.55 16.58
C VAL A 835 -6.42 3.37 17.54
N VAL A 836 -7.36 3.44 18.49
CA VAL A 836 -7.61 2.41 19.47
C VAL A 836 -8.88 1.68 19.06
N THR A 837 -8.80 0.38 18.83
CA THR A 837 -9.95 -0.44 18.46
C THR A 837 -10.45 -1.27 19.62
N GLY A 838 -11.76 -1.45 19.68
CA GLY A 838 -12.40 -2.36 20.62
C GLY A 838 -13.92 -2.29 20.56
N ARG A 839 -14.57 -3.20 21.28
CA ARG A 839 -16.02 -3.18 21.45
C ARG A 839 -16.44 -2.21 22.54
N ILE A 840 -17.38 -1.32 22.24
CA ILE A 840 -17.97 -0.45 23.27
C ILE A 840 -18.84 -1.33 24.19
N GLU A 841 -18.45 -1.49 25.44
CA GLU A 841 -19.22 -2.28 26.42
C GLU A 841 -20.49 -1.54 26.82
N ARG A 842 -20.39 -0.23 27.03
CA ARG A 842 -21.51 0.63 27.46
C ARG A 842 -21.32 2.09 27.06
N GLY A 843 -22.42 2.84 27.03
CA GLY A 843 -22.46 4.27 26.74
C GLY A 843 -22.28 4.63 25.26
N ILE A 844 -22.03 5.91 25.01
CA ILE A 844 -21.81 6.51 23.69
C ILE A 844 -20.53 7.32 23.73
N VAL A 845 -19.72 7.24 22.67
CA VAL A 845 -18.64 8.19 22.38
C VAL A 845 -18.95 8.95 21.11
N ARG A 846 -18.85 10.28 21.14
CA ARG A 846 -19.00 11.13 19.95
C ARG A 846 -17.68 11.72 19.51
N VAL A 847 -17.59 12.01 18.21
CA VAL A 847 -16.45 12.75 17.66
C VAL A 847 -16.35 14.12 18.34
N GLY A 848 -15.19 14.42 18.90
CA GLY A 848 -14.88 15.63 19.66
C GLY A 848 -15.06 15.51 21.18
N GLU A 849 -15.54 14.38 21.70
CA GLU A 849 -15.68 14.17 23.14
C GLU A 849 -14.34 13.81 23.81
N THR A 850 -14.16 14.27 25.04
CA THR A 850 -13.00 13.92 25.87
C THR A 850 -13.18 12.51 26.43
N VAL A 851 -12.14 11.69 26.31
CA VAL A 851 -12.07 10.32 26.85
C VAL A 851 -10.82 10.15 27.71
N GLU A 852 -10.85 9.22 28.65
CA GLU A 852 -9.71 8.85 29.50
C GLU A 852 -9.21 7.45 29.17
N ILE A 853 -7.89 7.30 29.10
CA ILE A 853 -7.21 6.01 29.01
C ILE A 853 -6.91 5.56 30.45
N VAL A 854 -7.55 4.48 30.91
CA VAL A 854 -7.52 4.02 32.31
C VAL A 854 -7.01 2.59 32.41
N GLY A 855 -6.18 2.28 33.42
CA GLY A 855 -5.78 0.90 33.74
C GLY A 855 -4.31 0.77 34.14
N LEU A 856 -3.52 0.12 33.28
CA LEU A 856 -2.15 -0.34 33.54
C LEU A 856 -1.14 0.78 33.80
N ALA A 857 -1.39 1.98 33.28
CA ALA A 857 -0.57 3.18 33.41
C ALA A 857 -1.39 4.34 34.02
N PRO A 858 -0.74 5.44 34.47
CA PRO A 858 -1.44 6.60 34.99
C PRO A 858 -2.52 7.13 34.02
N THR A 859 -3.71 7.38 34.54
CA THR A 859 -4.85 7.84 33.73
C THR A 859 -4.50 9.11 32.97
N THR A 860 -4.71 9.08 31.65
CA THR A 860 -4.44 10.21 30.75
C THR A 860 -5.70 10.57 29.97
N SER A 861 -6.02 11.87 29.89
CA SER A 861 -7.17 12.36 29.13
C SER A 861 -6.75 12.74 27.70
N THR A 862 -7.58 12.39 26.73
CA THR A 862 -7.42 12.74 25.30
C THR A 862 -8.79 13.05 24.69
N VAL A 863 -8.83 13.38 23.40
CA VAL A 863 -10.06 13.68 22.66
C VAL A 863 -10.22 12.64 21.54
N ALA A 864 -11.42 12.07 21.44
CA ALA A 864 -11.81 11.21 20.33
C ALA A 864 -12.03 12.06 19.08
N THR A 865 -11.03 12.20 18.21
CA THR A 865 -11.10 13.02 16.99
C THR A 865 -11.73 12.32 15.81
N GLY A 866 -11.96 11.02 15.90
CA GLY A 866 -12.69 10.24 14.91
C GLY A 866 -13.23 8.96 15.54
N VAL A 867 -14.41 8.56 15.09
CA VAL A 867 -14.99 7.25 15.39
C VAL A 867 -15.25 6.58 14.06
N GLU A 868 -14.60 5.45 13.83
CA GLU A 868 -14.73 4.66 12.61
C GLU A 868 -15.26 3.27 12.94
N MET A 869 -16.08 2.72 12.07
CA MET A 869 -16.55 1.33 12.15
C MET A 869 -16.46 0.79 10.73
N PHE A 870 -15.71 -0.29 10.54
CA PHE A 870 -15.61 -0.98 9.25
C PHE A 870 -15.19 -0.09 8.06
N ARG A 871 -14.16 0.73 8.28
CA ARG A 871 -13.62 1.72 7.30
C ARG A 871 -14.61 2.82 6.88
N LYS A 872 -15.77 2.90 7.54
CA LYS A 872 -16.76 3.98 7.37
C LYS A 872 -16.72 4.92 8.56
N LEU A 873 -16.93 6.21 8.30
CA LEU A 873 -16.96 7.25 9.34
C LEU A 873 -18.32 7.26 10.05
N LEU A 874 -18.29 7.40 11.38
CA LEU A 874 -19.45 7.57 12.24
C LEU A 874 -19.40 8.92 12.97
N ASP A 875 -20.57 9.50 13.23
CA ASP A 875 -20.69 10.68 14.11
C ASP A 875 -20.60 10.28 15.61
N GLU A 876 -21.04 9.06 15.94
CA GLU A 876 -20.96 8.48 17.29
C GLU A 876 -20.85 6.95 17.26
N GLY A 877 -20.17 6.38 18.25
CA GLY A 877 -20.15 4.95 18.55
C GLY A 877 -20.98 4.67 19.80
N ARG A 878 -21.73 3.56 19.81
CA ARG A 878 -22.65 3.14 20.88
C ARG A 878 -22.27 1.76 21.43
N ALA A 879 -22.73 1.48 22.64
CA ALA A 879 -22.63 0.16 23.26
C ALA A 879 -23.02 -0.97 22.29
N GLY A 880 -22.13 -1.96 22.14
CA GLY A 880 -22.24 -3.08 21.21
C GLY A 880 -21.40 -2.96 19.94
N ASP A 881 -20.98 -1.74 19.58
CA ASP A 881 -20.23 -1.49 18.35
C ASP A 881 -18.75 -1.85 18.47
N ASN A 882 -18.18 -2.44 17.42
CA ASN A 882 -16.74 -2.62 17.26
C ASN A 882 -16.17 -1.42 16.50
N VAL A 883 -15.61 -0.45 17.22
CA VAL A 883 -15.15 0.82 16.64
C VAL A 883 -13.64 0.97 16.72
N GLY A 884 -13.07 1.73 15.79
CA GLY A 884 -11.78 2.38 15.92
C GLY A 884 -11.98 3.82 16.34
N VAL A 885 -11.49 4.17 17.53
CA VAL A 885 -11.50 5.54 18.04
C VAL A 885 -10.13 6.16 17.79
N LEU A 886 -10.07 7.17 16.93
CA LEU A 886 -8.88 7.99 16.73
C LEU A 886 -8.75 8.95 17.91
N ILE A 887 -7.63 8.86 18.63
CA ILE A 887 -7.33 9.70 19.77
C ILE A 887 -6.16 10.64 19.48
N ARG A 888 -6.26 11.88 19.95
CA ARG A 888 -5.33 12.95 19.62
C ARG A 888 -4.17 13.07 20.61
N GLY A 889 -2.95 13.22 20.09
CA GLY A 889 -1.77 13.58 20.89
C GLY A 889 -1.31 12.50 21.85
N VAL A 890 -1.63 11.24 21.54
CA VAL A 890 -1.22 10.05 22.28
C VAL A 890 -0.44 9.18 21.31
N GLU A 891 0.80 8.84 21.66
CA GLU A 891 1.64 7.97 20.82
C GLU A 891 1.22 6.50 20.99
N ARG A 892 1.59 5.65 20.04
CA ARG A 892 1.28 4.20 20.10
C ARG A 892 1.81 3.55 21.38
N GLU A 893 2.92 4.03 21.91
CA GLU A 893 3.58 3.49 23.11
C GLU A 893 2.86 3.86 24.42
N ASP A 894 2.00 4.89 24.38
CA ASP A 894 1.27 5.40 25.55
C ASP A 894 -0.04 4.65 25.82
N VAL A 895 -0.46 3.78 24.90
CA VAL A 895 -1.65 2.93 25.03
C VAL A 895 -1.23 1.48 24.83
N GLU A 896 -1.73 0.59 25.68
CA GLU A 896 -1.51 -0.85 25.56
C GLU A 896 -2.80 -1.65 25.81
N ARG A 897 -2.84 -2.87 25.25
CA ARG A 897 -3.92 -3.83 25.54
C ARG A 897 -4.01 -4.06 27.05
N GLY A 898 -5.24 -4.07 27.57
CA GLY A 898 -5.53 -4.13 29.00
C GLY A 898 -5.89 -2.80 29.65
N GLN A 899 -5.72 -1.68 28.95
CA GLN A 899 -6.37 -0.41 29.30
C GLN A 899 -7.80 -0.34 28.75
N VAL A 900 -8.57 0.63 29.21
CA VAL A 900 -9.90 0.97 28.68
C VAL A 900 -9.94 2.45 28.28
N LEU A 901 -10.68 2.77 27.22
CA LEU A 901 -11.14 4.12 26.95
C LEU A 901 -12.48 4.33 27.66
N ALA A 902 -12.58 5.34 28.51
CA ALA A 902 -13.76 5.59 29.31
C ALA A 902 -14.17 7.07 29.33
N ALA A 903 -15.44 7.34 29.66
CA ALA A 903 -15.87 8.68 29.98
C ALA A 903 -15.07 9.22 31.18
N PRO A 904 -14.67 10.51 31.20
CA PRO A 904 -13.83 11.04 32.26
C PRO A 904 -14.39 10.81 33.67
N GLY A 905 -13.58 10.22 34.55
CA GLY A 905 -13.93 9.93 35.94
C GLY A 905 -14.99 8.83 36.13
N SER A 906 -15.34 8.08 35.08
CA SER A 906 -16.40 7.06 35.13
C SER A 906 -15.93 5.70 35.67
N ILE A 907 -14.63 5.41 35.59
CA ILE A 907 -14.00 4.20 36.13
C ILE A 907 -12.58 4.55 36.60
N THR A 908 -12.12 3.87 37.65
CA THR A 908 -10.81 4.09 38.25
C THR A 908 -9.97 2.81 38.25
N PRO A 909 -8.63 2.93 38.20
CA PRO A 909 -7.74 1.80 38.29
C PRO A 909 -7.61 1.31 39.73
N HIS A 910 -7.73 0.00 39.95
CA HIS A 910 -7.69 -0.66 41.27
C HIS A 910 -6.75 -1.87 41.23
N THR A 911 -6.19 -2.24 42.39
CA THR A 911 -5.34 -3.43 42.54
C THR A 911 -5.94 -4.46 43.49
N GLN A 912 -6.92 -4.08 44.32
CA GLN A 912 -7.52 -5.00 45.29
C GLN A 912 -9.03 -5.12 45.13
N PHE A 913 -9.53 -6.36 45.14
CA PHE A 913 -10.96 -6.64 45.06
C PHE A 913 -11.32 -7.94 45.79
N ALA A 914 -12.59 -8.07 46.17
CA ALA A 914 -13.19 -9.32 46.62
C ALA A 914 -14.02 -9.92 45.48
N ALA A 915 -13.98 -11.24 45.32
CA ALA A 915 -14.72 -11.92 44.26
C ALA A 915 -15.30 -13.26 44.71
N GLU A 916 -16.38 -13.67 44.06
CA GLU A 916 -16.89 -15.04 44.11
C GLU A 916 -16.33 -15.81 42.92
N ILE A 917 -15.73 -16.96 43.18
CA ILE A 917 -15.04 -17.76 42.16
C ILE A 917 -15.51 -19.22 42.19
N TYR A 918 -15.52 -19.84 41.01
CA TYR A 918 -15.66 -21.28 40.79
C TYR A 918 -14.35 -21.84 40.27
N ILE A 919 -13.86 -22.94 40.85
CA ILE A 919 -12.65 -23.62 40.37
C ILE A 919 -13.04 -24.79 39.47
N LEU A 920 -12.51 -24.82 38.25
CA LEU A 920 -12.79 -25.87 37.28
C LEU A 920 -12.12 -27.18 37.69
N ASN A 921 -12.87 -28.27 37.60
CA ASN A 921 -12.38 -29.63 37.82
C ASN A 921 -11.73 -30.22 36.56
N LYS A 922 -11.13 -31.41 36.67
CA LYS A 922 -10.39 -32.06 35.57
C LYS A 922 -11.27 -32.38 34.35
N ASP A 923 -12.52 -32.76 34.56
CA ASP A 923 -13.44 -33.14 33.48
C ASP A 923 -13.93 -31.91 32.72
N GLU A 924 -13.88 -30.73 33.36
CA GLU A 924 -14.15 -29.40 32.79
C GLU A 924 -12.88 -28.75 32.18
N GLY A 925 -11.77 -29.47 32.06
CA GLY A 925 -10.50 -28.93 31.54
C GLY A 925 -9.65 -28.14 32.54
N GLY A 926 -10.06 -28.10 33.81
CA GLY A 926 -9.36 -27.44 34.91
C GLY A 926 -8.32 -28.31 35.60
N ARG A 927 -8.13 -28.08 36.90
CA ARG A 927 -7.02 -28.69 37.67
C ARG A 927 -7.46 -29.86 38.54
N TRP A 928 -6.51 -30.71 38.93
CA TRP A 928 -6.74 -31.85 39.86
C TRP A 928 -6.22 -31.59 41.29
N THR A 929 -5.43 -30.53 41.47
CA THR A 929 -4.86 -30.13 42.77
C THR A 929 -5.64 -28.97 43.40
N PRO A 930 -5.67 -28.82 44.73
CA PRO A 930 -6.37 -27.72 45.38
C PRO A 930 -5.63 -26.38 45.27
N PHE A 931 -6.38 -25.29 45.36
CA PHE A 931 -5.82 -23.94 45.56
C PHE A 931 -5.54 -23.70 47.05
N PHE A 932 -4.44 -22.99 47.35
CA PHE A 932 -4.08 -22.57 48.70
C PHE A 932 -4.10 -21.05 48.81
N SER A 933 -4.25 -20.52 50.02
CA SER A 933 -4.11 -19.09 50.26
C SER A 933 -2.69 -18.60 49.92
N GLY A 934 -2.58 -17.43 49.29
CA GLY A 934 -1.31 -16.88 48.79
C GLY A 934 -0.88 -17.43 47.42
N TYR A 935 -1.71 -18.26 46.78
CA TYR A 935 -1.45 -18.76 45.43
C TYR A 935 -1.48 -17.62 44.40
N ARG A 936 -0.66 -17.71 43.34
CA ARG A 936 -0.42 -16.63 42.38
C ARG A 936 -0.80 -16.98 40.94
N PRO A 937 -2.10 -17.04 40.59
CA PRO A 937 -2.54 -17.27 39.22
C PRO A 937 -2.48 -15.98 38.39
N GLN A 938 -2.72 -16.12 37.10
CA GLN A 938 -3.06 -15.01 36.22
C GLN A 938 -4.58 -14.80 36.23
N PHE A 939 -5.02 -13.56 36.27
CA PHE A 939 -6.42 -13.15 36.18
C PHE A 939 -6.63 -12.45 34.84
N TYR A 940 -7.50 -13.01 34.02
CA TYR A 940 -7.85 -12.44 32.73
C TYR A 940 -9.04 -11.50 32.89
N PHE A 941 -8.81 -10.21 32.65
CA PHE A 941 -9.82 -9.17 32.64
C PHE A 941 -9.90 -8.57 31.25
N ARG A 942 -11.09 -8.59 30.64
CA ARG A 942 -11.37 -8.02 29.30
C ARG A 942 -10.37 -8.49 28.25
N THR A 943 -9.28 -7.76 28.03
CA THR A 943 -8.28 -7.99 26.99
C THR A 943 -6.88 -8.37 27.52
N THR A 944 -6.67 -8.47 28.83
CA THR A 944 -5.33 -8.71 29.41
C THR A 944 -5.31 -9.72 30.56
N ASP A 945 -4.18 -10.44 30.67
CA ASP A 945 -3.82 -11.27 31.82
C ASP A 945 -2.99 -10.45 32.83
N VAL A 946 -3.38 -10.44 34.10
CA VAL A 946 -2.63 -9.81 35.21
C VAL A 946 -2.39 -10.81 36.32
N THR A 947 -1.13 -10.99 36.71
CA THR A 947 -0.80 -11.83 37.85
C THR A 947 -1.32 -11.20 39.14
N GLY A 948 -1.95 -12.00 40.01
CA GLY A 948 -2.39 -11.55 41.32
C GLY A 948 -2.14 -12.59 42.40
N VAL A 949 -2.24 -12.18 43.66
CA VAL A 949 -2.21 -13.06 44.82
C VAL A 949 -3.64 -13.30 45.28
N MET A 950 -4.04 -14.57 45.33
CA MET A 950 -5.35 -14.99 45.81
C MET A 950 -5.29 -15.37 47.29
N ASN A 951 -6.12 -14.75 48.11
CA ASN A 951 -6.24 -15.02 49.54
C ASN A 951 -7.60 -15.64 49.85
N LEU A 952 -7.57 -16.77 50.57
CA LEU A 952 -8.77 -17.46 51.03
C LEU A 952 -9.31 -16.84 52.34
N PRO A 953 -10.60 -16.98 52.65
CA PRO A 953 -11.18 -16.51 53.90
C PRO A 953 -10.50 -17.12 55.14
N GLU A 954 -10.51 -16.40 56.27
CA GLU A 954 -9.95 -16.89 57.53
C GLU A 954 -10.57 -18.25 57.93
N GLY A 955 -9.71 -19.25 58.15
CA GLY A 955 -10.11 -20.61 58.53
C GLY A 955 -10.23 -21.61 57.37
N VAL A 956 -10.04 -21.18 56.11
CA VAL A 956 -10.01 -22.08 54.94
C VAL A 956 -8.57 -22.27 54.47
N GLU A 957 -8.02 -23.48 54.63
CA GLU A 957 -6.64 -23.79 54.23
C GLU A 957 -6.49 -24.07 52.74
N MET A 958 -7.51 -24.68 52.10
CA MET A 958 -7.48 -25.07 50.70
C MET A 958 -8.88 -25.13 50.08
N VAL A 959 -8.96 -24.98 48.75
CA VAL A 959 -10.18 -25.05 47.94
C VAL A 959 -10.05 -26.17 46.91
N MET A 960 -11.03 -27.06 46.84
CA MET A 960 -11.00 -28.17 45.89
C MET A 960 -11.53 -27.75 44.52
N PRO A 961 -11.04 -28.34 43.43
CA PRO A 961 -11.66 -28.19 42.11
C PRO A 961 -13.11 -28.68 42.13
N GLY A 962 -14.04 -27.89 41.58
CA GLY A 962 -15.48 -28.07 41.64
C GLY A 962 -16.20 -27.25 42.73
N ASP A 963 -15.48 -26.48 43.55
CA ASP A 963 -16.06 -25.66 44.61
C ASP A 963 -16.27 -24.20 44.19
N ASN A 964 -17.30 -23.57 44.77
CA ASN A 964 -17.51 -22.12 44.76
C ASN A 964 -17.02 -21.51 46.07
N ILE A 965 -16.25 -20.41 46.01
CA ILE A 965 -15.75 -19.73 47.20
C ILE A 965 -15.58 -18.21 46.98
N ARG A 966 -15.69 -17.44 48.06
CA ARG A 966 -15.34 -16.02 48.07
C ARG A 966 -13.87 -15.83 48.41
N ILE A 967 -13.17 -15.00 47.65
CA ILE A 967 -11.74 -14.71 47.80
C ILE A 967 -11.47 -13.20 47.84
N THR A 968 -10.28 -12.83 48.33
CA THR A 968 -9.70 -11.49 48.13
C THR A 968 -8.48 -11.61 47.23
N VAL A 969 -8.36 -10.71 46.25
CA VAL A 969 -7.27 -10.72 45.27
C VAL A 969 -6.49 -9.41 45.33
N GLU A 970 -5.17 -9.51 45.25
CA GLU A 970 -4.24 -8.38 45.10
C GLU A 970 -3.46 -8.53 43.79
N LEU A 971 -3.71 -7.65 42.82
CA LEU A 971 -3.10 -7.65 41.49
C LEU A 971 -1.72 -6.96 41.48
N THR A 972 -0.81 -7.43 40.63
CA THR A 972 0.52 -6.83 40.48
C THR A 972 0.52 -5.51 39.69
N LYS A 973 -0.54 -5.26 38.92
CA LYS A 973 -0.76 -4.04 38.15
C LYS A 973 -2.19 -3.53 38.36
N PRO A 974 -2.41 -2.21 38.31
CA PRO A 974 -3.75 -1.63 38.36
C PRO A 974 -4.56 -2.01 37.11
N ILE A 975 -5.84 -2.32 37.31
CA ILE A 975 -6.82 -2.59 36.24
C ILE A 975 -8.08 -1.75 36.48
N ALA A 976 -8.74 -1.35 35.40
CA ALA A 976 -10.04 -0.71 35.48
C ALA A 976 -11.09 -1.73 35.97
N LEU A 977 -11.41 -1.70 37.26
CA LEU A 977 -12.31 -2.64 37.94
C LEU A 977 -13.64 -1.99 38.31
N GLU A 978 -14.70 -2.78 38.32
CA GLU A 978 -16.02 -2.43 38.82
C GLU A 978 -16.70 -3.66 39.42
N GLU A 979 -17.72 -3.44 40.26
CA GLU A 979 -18.57 -4.53 40.75
C GLU A 979 -19.25 -5.26 39.59
N GLU A 980 -19.48 -6.56 39.74
CA GLU A 980 -20.06 -7.47 38.73
C GLU A 980 -19.15 -7.76 37.53
N LEU A 981 -17.94 -7.19 37.48
CA LEU A 981 -16.97 -7.52 36.43
C LEU A 981 -16.58 -9.00 36.52
N ARG A 982 -16.75 -9.72 35.41
CA ARG A 982 -16.35 -11.13 35.31
C ARG A 982 -14.89 -11.26 34.90
N PHE A 983 -14.23 -12.31 35.38
CA PHE A 983 -12.85 -12.61 35.05
C PHE A 983 -12.61 -14.13 35.02
N ALA A 984 -11.54 -14.53 34.34
CA ALA A 984 -11.09 -15.92 34.34
C ALA A 984 -9.78 -16.07 35.12
N ILE A 985 -9.60 -17.18 35.81
CA ILE A 985 -8.37 -17.55 36.53
C ILE A 985 -7.59 -18.52 35.65
N ARG A 986 -6.31 -18.24 35.45
CA ARG A 986 -5.48 -18.95 34.48
C ARG A 986 -4.14 -19.40 35.05
N GLU A 987 -3.71 -20.59 34.61
CA GLU A 987 -2.44 -21.22 34.97
C GLU A 987 -1.85 -21.92 33.74
N GLY A 988 -0.57 -21.67 33.43
CA GLY A 988 0.11 -22.30 32.30
C GLY A 988 -0.54 -22.04 30.93
N GLY A 989 -1.38 -21.01 30.81
CA GLY A 989 -2.15 -20.70 29.60
C GLY A 989 -3.57 -21.27 29.56
N HIS A 990 -3.94 -22.17 30.48
CA HIS A 990 -5.27 -22.77 30.57
C HIS A 990 -6.16 -22.07 31.59
N THR A 991 -7.48 -22.07 31.37
CA THR A 991 -8.45 -21.56 32.33
C THR A 991 -8.69 -22.62 33.41
N VAL A 992 -8.45 -22.25 34.66
CA VAL A 992 -8.56 -23.15 35.83
C VAL A 992 -9.66 -22.73 36.79
N GLY A 993 -10.31 -21.60 36.53
CA GLY A 993 -11.45 -21.11 37.29
C GLY A 993 -12.06 -19.86 36.65
N ALA A 994 -13.23 -19.45 37.11
CA ALA A 994 -13.91 -18.24 36.69
C ALA A 994 -14.44 -17.50 37.92
N GLY A 995 -14.63 -16.19 37.81
CA GLY A 995 -15.03 -15.35 38.93
C GLY A 995 -15.79 -14.10 38.55
N VAL A 996 -16.46 -13.53 39.55
CA VAL A 996 -17.16 -12.26 39.46
C VAL A 996 -16.71 -11.36 40.62
N VAL A 997 -16.33 -10.12 40.30
CA VAL A 997 -15.98 -9.10 41.29
C VAL A 997 -17.23 -8.77 42.11
N SER A 998 -17.16 -9.03 43.42
CA SER A 998 -18.24 -8.76 44.37
C SER A 998 -18.12 -7.37 45.01
N GLU A 999 -16.89 -6.89 45.21
CA GLU A 999 -16.62 -5.60 45.86
C GLU A 999 -15.21 -5.12 45.47
N VAL A 1000 -15.06 -3.83 45.15
CA VAL A 1000 -13.76 -3.19 44.87
C VAL A 1000 -13.22 -2.58 46.16
N LEU A 1001 -11.99 -2.92 46.56
CA LEU A 1001 -11.44 -2.60 47.88
C LEU A 1001 -10.46 -1.41 47.88
N GLU A 1002 -9.51 -1.39 46.93
CA GLU A 1002 -8.47 -0.35 46.81
C GLU A 1002 -8.02 -0.12 45.38
#